data_AF-A0A1T4PDK8-F1
#
_entry.id   AF-A0A1T4PDK8-F1
#
_cell.length_a   1.000
_cell.length_b   1.000
_cell.length_c   1.000
_cell.angle_alpha   90.00
_cell.angle_beta   90.00
_cell.angle_gamma   90.00
#
_symmetry.space_group_name_H-M   'P 1'
#
loop_
_entity.id
_entity.type
_entity.pdbx_description
1 polymer ?
#
loop_
_entity_poly.entity_id
_entity_poly.type
_entity_poly.pdbx_seq_one_letter_code
_entity_poly.pdbx_strand_id
1 'polypeptide(L)'
;MNYRIDLAVLSEQPSHCRFGLTLHNLSDQDLHDWSLHFSIERYIEVDTVTQAQLEQVGSFCSLVPAQEILAANRHFYCEFCVKTAPFHFYSDGLKEAFIQLNGEHPVTRHSVIVTPIALASPYRERSELPPVEAAELCLIPYPNQIKQHQGVFQLTPNHSMDIQTPQADAAACWLAEELKHLHHFTLMGDKAIGITYRLNPILNEGCYHLNINQESIRVDASSQQGFIHASASLLQLANSDQQGLTFPQVSIEDHPRFSYRGMMLDCARHFYSIEEVKRLINQLAHYKFNTFHWHLTDDEGWRIEIKSLPQLTDIGAWRGMDLPLEPQYSKLTEVHGGFYTQQEIKHVIEYAEKRGITIIPEIDIPGHSRAAIKSLPNWLIDPEDSSTYRSIQYYTDNVLSPALPGTYRFIDLVLEEVAALFPSHFIHIGADEVPHGVWIGSPKCQALIADHGYQDAKELQGHLLRYAEKKLKSLGKRMVGWEEAQHGNKVSKDTVIYSWLSEQAALQCAKQGFDVILQPGQFTYLDMVQDYAPEEPGTDWAGVIPLERAYRYEPLAELADDDPLRKRILGIQCALWSERVNNTSRMDYMIYPRLTALAEAGWTEKPQRHWLNYLARLKGHLPFLDKQDIHYRAPWKA
;
A
#
# COMPACT_ATOMS: atom_id res chain seq x y z
N MET A 1 32.35 -4.23 -16.54
CA MET A 1 30.90 -4.42 -16.78
C MET A 1 30.71 -4.42 -18.28
N ASN A 2 30.10 -5.46 -18.83
CA ASN A 2 30.22 -5.80 -20.25
C ASN A 2 29.08 -5.25 -21.11
N TYR A 3 27.94 -4.90 -20.51
CA TYR A 3 26.75 -4.49 -21.23
C TYR A 3 26.07 -3.31 -20.52
N ARG A 4 25.58 -2.35 -21.31
CA ARG A 4 24.86 -1.15 -20.83
C ARG A 4 23.70 -0.85 -21.77
N ILE A 5 22.56 -0.42 -21.22
CA ILE A 5 21.42 0.07 -21.98
C ILE A 5 21.13 1.52 -21.65
N ASP A 6 20.94 2.31 -22.70
CA ASP A 6 20.58 3.72 -22.62
C ASP A 6 19.17 3.90 -23.21
N LEU A 7 18.28 4.59 -22.49
CA LEU A 7 16.95 4.97 -22.95
C LEU A 7 16.87 6.49 -23.03
N ALA A 8 16.36 7.02 -24.14
CA ALA A 8 16.19 8.46 -24.34
C ALA A 8 14.82 8.78 -24.91
N VAL A 9 14.23 9.88 -24.44
CA VAL A 9 13.03 10.45 -25.05
C VAL A 9 13.42 11.19 -26.33
N LEU A 10 12.90 10.74 -27.48
CA LEU A 10 13.20 11.33 -28.79
C LEU A 10 12.20 12.42 -29.18
N SER A 11 10.94 12.26 -28.79
CA SER A 11 9.88 13.24 -29.02
C SER A 11 8.67 12.97 -28.12
N GLU A 12 8.00 14.03 -27.69
CA GLU A 12 6.83 13.98 -26.83
C GLU A 12 5.65 14.73 -27.44
N GLN A 13 4.46 14.17 -27.31
CA GLN A 13 3.15 14.78 -27.54
C GLN A 13 2.28 14.53 -26.30
N PRO A 14 1.15 15.25 -26.10
CA PRO A 14 0.37 15.18 -24.86
C PRO A 14 -0.04 13.77 -24.40
N SER A 15 -0.18 12.82 -25.32
CA SER A 15 -0.58 11.44 -25.01
C SER A 15 0.27 10.39 -25.75
N HIS A 16 1.45 10.77 -26.25
CA HIS A 16 2.27 9.88 -27.05
C HIS A 16 3.75 10.28 -26.97
N CYS A 17 4.61 9.34 -26.61
CA CYS A 17 6.05 9.55 -26.50
C CYS A 17 6.79 8.52 -27.36
N ARG A 18 7.85 8.96 -28.04
CA ARG A 18 8.75 8.09 -28.83
C ARG A 18 10.10 8.02 -28.12
N PHE A 19 10.64 6.81 -28.01
CA PHE A 19 11.86 6.51 -27.29
C PHE A 19 12.90 5.88 -28.22
N GLY A 20 14.16 6.14 -27.92
CA GLY A 20 15.31 5.46 -28.51
C GLY A 20 15.99 4.62 -27.44
N LEU A 21 16.21 3.35 -27.74
CA LEU A 21 16.85 2.38 -26.88
C LEU A 21 18.16 1.93 -27.54
N THR A 22 19.28 2.12 -26.84
CA THR A 22 20.61 1.74 -27.31
C THR A 22 21.22 0.72 -26.36
N LEU A 23 21.44 -0.51 -26.83
CA LEU A 23 22.17 -1.54 -26.11
C LEU A 23 23.63 -1.58 -26.56
N HIS A 24 24.56 -1.37 -25.64
CA HIS A 24 26.00 -1.41 -25.89
C HIS A 24 26.60 -2.76 -25.48
N ASN A 25 27.29 -3.42 -26.42
CA ASN A 25 28.24 -4.48 -26.11
C ASN A 25 29.62 -3.85 -25.88
N LEU A 26 29.98 -3.70 -24.62
CA LEU A 26 31.26 -3.13 -24.16
C LEU A 26 32.32 -4.21 -23.91
N SER A 27 32.03 -5.45 -24.28
CA SER A 27 32.95 -6.58 -24.14
C SER A 27 33.83 -6.75 -25.37
N ASP A 28 34.83 -7.61 -25.24
CA ASP A 28 35.71 -8.04 -26.32
C ASP A 28 35.18 -9.25 -27.12
N GLN A 29 33.92 -9.66 -26.87
CA GLN A 29 33.29 -10.82 -27.51
C GLN A 29 32.02 -10.42 -28.26
N ASP A 30 31.79 -11.07 -29.40
CA ASP A 30 30.55 -10.96 -30.16
C ASP A 30 29.42 -11.69 -29.40
N LEU A 31 28.24 -11.07 -29.34
CA LEU A 31 27.02 -11.74 -28.91
C LEU A 31 26.36 -12.39 -30.11
N HIS A 32 26.08 -13.69 -30.02
CA HIS A 32 25.37 -14.45 -31.04
C HIS A 32 24.03 -14.93 -30.49
N ASP A 33 23.00 -14.93 -31.33
CA ASP A 33 21.66 -15.42 -31.01
C ASP A 33 21.20 -14.96 -29.62
N TRP A 34 21.04 -13.64 -29.49
CA TRP A 34 20.81 -12.98 -28.22
C TRP A 34 19.42 -12.32 -28.19
N SER A 35 18.84 -12.24 -27.01
CA SER A 35 17.63 -11.45 -26.73
C SER A 35 17.88 -10.50 -25.56
N LEU A 36 17.20 -9.35 -25.58
CA LEU A 36 17.24 -8.36 -24.51
C LEU A 36 15.93 -8.43 -23.73
N HIS A 37 16.05 -8.53 -22.41
CA HIS A 37 14.91 -8.56 -21.51
C HIS A 37 15.00 -7.39 -20.55
N PHE A 38 13.89 -6.69 -20.31
CA PHE A 38 13.86 -5.55 -19.41
C PHE A 38 12.47 -5.33 -18.81
N SER A 39 12.42 -4.49 -17.77
CA SER A 39 11.18 -4.09 -17.10
C SER A 39 10.87 -2.61 -17.35
N ILE A 40 9.64 -2.33 -17.78
CA ILE A 40 9.08 -1.00 -17.96
C ILE A 40 7.58 -1.00 -17.62
N GLU A 41 7.12 0.02 -16.89
CA GLU A 41 5.72 0.13 -16.42
C GLU A 41 4.84 0.93 -17.38
N ARG A 42 5.11 0.81 -18.68
CA ARG A 42 4.33 1.43 -19.75
C ARG A 42 4.13 0.44 -20.88
N TYR A 43 2.97 0.51 -21.53
CA TYR A 43 2.70 -0.30 -22.70
C TYR A 43 3.47 0.20 -23.91
N ILE A 44 4.37 -0.62 -24.41
CA ILE A 44 5.04 -0.39 -25.68
C ILE A 44 4.07 -0.77 -26.80
N GLU A 45 3.81 0.16 -27.73
CA GLU A 45 3.03 -0.15 -28.92
C GLU A 45 3.85 -1.04 -29.84
N VAL A 46 3.63 -2.36 -29.75
CA VAL A 46 4.47 -3.39 -30.40
C VAL A 46 4.69 -3.15 -31.91
N ASP A 47 3.69 -2.62 -32.62
CA ASP A 47 3.76 -2.31 -34.05
C ASP A 47 4.69 -1.13 -34.39
N THR A 48 5.12 -0.37 -33.38
CA THR A 48 6.03 0.78 -33.53
C THR A 48 7.49 0.42 -33.26
N VAL A 49 7.76 -0.81 -32.80
CA VAL A 49 9.11 -1.28 -32.49
C VAL A 49 9.89 -1.44 -33.80
N THR A 50 11.03 -0.76 -33.90
CA THR A 50 11.91 -0.84 -35.07
C THR A 50 13.04 -1.85 -34.85
N GLN A 51 13.50 -2.51 -35.90
CA GLN A 51 14.68 -3.41 -35.89
C GLN A 51 14.62 -4.60 -34.91
N ALA A 52 13.45 -4.90 -34.33
CA ALA A 52 13.23 -6.00 -33.40
C ALA A 52 11.76 -6.41 -33.36
N GLN A 53 11.51 -7.60 -32.81
CA GLN A 53 10.20 -8.01 -32.31
C GLN A 53 10.18 -7.85 -30.79
N LEU A 54 9.04 -7.45 -30.24
CA LEU A 54 8.86 -7.27 -28.81
C LEU A 54 7.58 -7.95 -28.34
N GLU A 55 7.72 -8.74 -27.29
CA GLU A 55 6.61 -9.25 -26.49
C GLU A 55 6.61 -8.55 -25.13
N GLN A 56 5.43 -8.22 -24.63
CA GLN A 56 5.25 -7.60 -23.32
C GLN A 56 4.16 -8.32 -22.53
N VAL A 57 4.51 -8.75 -21.32
CA VAL A 57 3.58 -9.34 -20.35
C VAL A 57 3.71 -8.55 -19.07
N GLY A 58 2.70 -7.74 -18.75
CA GLY A 58 2.81 -6.85 -17.61
C GLY A 58 3.88 -5.78 -17.83
N SER A 59 4.79 -5.66 -16.87
CA SER A 59 6.01 -4.84 -16.97
C SER A 59 7.16 -5.50 -17.74
N PHE A 60 7.11 -6.82 -17.91
CA PHE A 60 8.22 -7.59 -18.47
C PHE A 60 8.21 -7.58 -20.00
N CYS A 61 9.31 -7.17 -20.60
CA CYS A 61 9.50 -7.09 -22.04
C CYS A 61 10.61 -8.04 -22.49
N SER A 62 10.34 -8.80 -23.55
CA SER A 62 11.31 -9.62 -24.26
C SER A 62 11.47 -9.09 -25.68
N LEU A 63 12.66 -8.57 -25.99
CA LEU A 63 13.02 -7.98 -27.28
C LEU A 63 13.99 -8.90 -28.02
N VAL A 64 13.55 -9.37 -29.18
CA VAL A 64 14.36 -10.19 -30.10
C VAL A 64 14.81 -9.32 -31.28
N PRO A 65 16.11 -9.00 -31.39
CA PRO A 65 16.63 -8.15 -32.45
C PRO A 65 16.55 -8.84 -33.82
N ALA A 66 16.37 -8.06 -34.88
CA ALA A 66 16.43 -8.57 -36.25
C ALA A 66 17.86 -9.00 -36.67
N GLN A 67 18.88 -8.51 -35.97
CA GLN A 67 20.27 -8.91 -36.16
C GLN A 67 20.63 -10.09 -35.25
N GLU A 68 21.22 -11.14 -35.80
CA GLU A 68 21.63 -12.32 -35.02
C GLU A 68 22.94 -12.09 -34.23
N ILE A 69 23.77 -11.13 -34.65
CA ILE A 69 25.08 -10.88 -34.06
C ILE A 69 25.17 -9.41 -33.62
N LEU A 70 25.54 -9.18 -32.35
CA LEU A 70 25.97 -7.88 -31.85
C LEU A 70 27.46 -7.94 -31.53
N ALA A 71 28.27 -7.43 -32.48
CA ALA A 71 29.73 -7.51 -32.39
C ALA A 71 30.31 -6.80 -31.15
N ALA A 72 31.47 -7.26 -30.72
CA ALA A 72 32.28 -6.64 -29.67
C ALA A 72 32.46 -5.14 -29.92
N ASN A 73 32.36 -4.33 -28.86
CA ASN A 73 32.50 -2.87 -28.92
C ASN A 73 31.52 -2.17 -29.90
N ARG A 74 30.39 -2.79 -30.24
CA ARG A 74 29.29 -2.19 -31.03
C ARG A 74 28.02 -2.00 -30.20
N HIS A 75 26.99 -1.45 -30.83
CA HIS A 75 25.69 -1.24 -30.21
C HIS A 75 24.56 -1.70 -31.13
N PHE A 76 23.43 -2.05 -30.52
CA PHE A 76 22.14 -2.23 -31.15
C PHE A 76 21.25 -1.02 -30.82
N TYR A 77 20.46 -0.57 -31.79
CA TYR A 77 19.53 0.55 -31.62
C TYR A 77 18.14 0.16 -32.10
N CYS A 78 17.13 0.46 -31.29
CA CYS A 78 15.74 0.44 -31.71
C CYS A 78 14.98 1.66 -31.19
N GLU A 79 13.82 1.88 -31.79
CA GLU A 79 12.85 2.88 -31.37
C GLU A 79 11.52 2.20 -31.11
N PHE A 80 10.72 2.81 -30.24
CA PHE A 80 9.33 2.42 -30.01
C PHE A 80 8.54 3.61 -29.47
N CYS A 81 7.22 3.50 -29.55
CA CYS A 81 6.28 4.48 -29.01
C CYS A 81 5.47 3.93 -27.85
N VAL A 82 5.02 4.84 -26.99
CA VAL A 82 4.14 4.58 -25.85
C VAL A 82 3.04 5.64 -25.84
N LYS A 83 1.79 5.23 -25.59
CA LYS A 83 0.66 6.15 -25.34
C LYS A 83 0.66 6.61 -23.88
N THR A 84 1.44 7.64 -23.59
CA THR A 84 1.64 8.18 -22.24
C THR A 84 1.81 9.69 -22.29
N ALA A 85 1.49 10.36 -21.18
CA ALA A 85 1.98 11.70 -20.92
C ALA A 85 3.53 11.72 -20.86
N PRO A 86 4.17 12.88 -21.04
CA PRO A 86 5.62 13.04 -20.91
C PRO A 86 6.20 12.40 -19.64
N PHE A 87 7.41 11.87 -19.73
CA PHE A 87 8.10 11.34 -18.56
C PHE A 87 8.79 12.48 -17.81
N HIS A 88 8.61 12.52 -16.50
CA HIS A 88 9.14 13.58 -15.65
C HIS A 88 10.20 13.07 -14.67
N PHE A 89 10.25 11.76 -14.42
CA PHE A 89 11.11 11.16 -13.40
C PHE A 89 12.00 10.07 -13.98
N TYR A 90 13.21 9.90 -13.43
CA TYR A 90 14.07 8.77 -13.83
C TYR A 90 13.43 7.43 -13.51
N SER A 91 12.55 7.40 -12.49
CA SER A 91 11.73 6.25 -12.14
C SER A 91 10.73 5.86 -13.22
N ASP A 92 10.52 6.62 -14.30
CA ASP A 92 9.68 6.17 -15.42
C ASP A 92 10.43 5.33 -16.45
N GLY A 93 11.76 5.38 -16.44
CA GLY A 93 12.62 4.63 -17.36
C GLY A 93 12.64 3.11 -17.11
N LEU A 94 13.59 2.41 -17.71
CA LEU A 94 13.78 0.98 -17.46
C LEU A 94 14.18 0.75 -16.00
N LYS A 95 13.70 -0.34 -15.39
CA LYS A 95 14.00 -0.69 -14.00
C LYS A 95 15.22 -1.59 -13.89
N GLU A 96 15.20 -2.66 -14.66
CA GLU A 96 16.25 -3.66 -14.76
C GLU A 96 16.31 -4.18 -16.19
N ALA A 97 17.46 -4.70 -16.58
CA ALA A 97 17.67 -5.34 -17.88
C ALA A 97 18.72 -6.45 -17.81
N PHE A 98 18.58 -7.45 -18.68
CA PHE A 98 19.58 -8.48 -18.90
C PHE A 98 19.55 -8.97 -20.35
N ILE A 99 20.65 -9.54 -20.81
CA ILE A 99 20.76 -10.23 -22.10
C ILE A 99 20.68 -11.73 -21.87
N GLN A 100 19.99 -12.44 -22.73
CA GLN A 100 19.96 -13.90 -22.77
C GLN A 100 20.58 -14.41 -24.06
N LEU A 101 21.44 -15.44 -23.98
CA LEU A 101 21.94 -16.17 -25.15
C LEU A 101 21.03 -17.36 -25.41
N ASN A 102 20.30 -17.34 -26.54
CA ASN A 102 19.23 -18.31 -26.81
C ASN A 102 19.78 -19.66 -27.28
N GLY A 103 20.96 -19.68 -27.90
CA GLY A 103 21.59 -20.89 -28.44
C GLY A 103 22.39 -21.73 -27.42
N GLU A 104 22.46 -21.31 -26.15
CA GLU A 104 23.24 -22.00 -25.12
C GLU A 104 22.41 -22.87 -24.17
N HIS A 105 22.96 -24.02 -23.78
CA HIS A 105 22.37 -24.94 -22.82
C HIS A 105 23.43 -25.38 -21.77
N PRO A 106 23.31 -24.98 -20.49
CA PRO A 106 22.26 -24.15 -19.90
C PRO A 106 22.26 -22.71 -20.46
N VAL A 107 21.11 -22.05 -20.39
CA VAL A 107 20.94 -20.67 -20.86
C VAL A 107 21.83 -19.71 -20.09
N THR A 108 22.66 -18.94 -20.79
CA THR A 108 23.49 -17.90 -20.19
C THR A 108 22.75 -16.57 -20.19
N ARG A 109 22.75 -15.90 -19.02
CA ARG A 109 22.19 -14.56 -18.83
C ARG A 109 23.28 -13.60 -18.39
N HIS A 110 23.32 -12.43 -19.01
CA HIS A 110 24.26 -11.36 -18.66
C HIS A 110 23.51 -10.15 -18.11
N SER A 111 23.90 -9.67 -16.94
CA SER A 111 23.37 -8.42 -16.38
C SER A 111 23.73 -7.23 -17.28
N VAL A 112 22.77 -6.31 -17.44
CA VAL A 112 22.94 -5.08 -18.20
C VAL A 112 22.80 -3.89 -17.24
N ILE A 113 23.76 -2.97 -17.29
CA ILE A 113 23.63 -1.71 -16.56
C ILE A 113 22.53 -0.87 -17.22
N VAL A 114 21.56 -0.42 -16.45
CA VAL A 114 20.54 0.53 -16.91
C VAL A 114 20.99 1.96 -16.59
N THR A 115 21.20 2.76 -17.63
CA THR A 115 21.47 4.20 -17.46
C THR A 115 20.15 4.93 -17.14
N PRO A 116 20.13 5.93 -16.23
CA PRO A 116 18.95 6.78 -16.04
C PRO A 116 18.48 7.35 -17.37
N ILE A 117 17.16 7.32 -17.60
CA ILE A 117 16.58 7.79 -18.86
C ILE A 117 16.95 9.25 -19.12
N ALA A 118 17.31 9.57 -20.37
CA ALA A 118 17.46 10.94 -20.81
C ALA A 118 16.08 11.57 -21.04
N LEU A 119 15.58 12.26 -20.01
CA LEU A 119 14.29 12.96 -20.02
C LEU A 119 14.32 14.19 -20.92
N ALA A 120 13.24 14.42 -21.68
CA ALA A 120 13.08 15.63 -22.48
C ALA A 120 12.45 16.79 -21.66
N SER A 121 11.51 16.48 -20.78
CA SER A 121 10.69 17.48 -20.07
C SER A 121 10.65 17.29 -18.54
N PRO A 122 11.79 17.24 -17.82
CA PRO A 122 11.76 17.20 -16.36
C PRO A 122 11.16 18.50 -15.79
N TYR A 123 10.45 18.41 -14.65
CA TYR A 123 9.93 19.59 -13.99
C TYR A 123 11.08 20.52 -13.53
N ARG A 124 10.84 21.83 -13.65
CA ARG A 124 11.75 22.87 -13.15
C ARG A 124 11.43 23.31 -11.72
N GLU A 125 10.17 23.20 -11.32
CA GLU A 125 9.72 23.55 -9.98
C GLU A 125 10.22 22.56 -8.94
N ARG A 126 10.28 22.99 -7.68
CA ARG A 126 10.63 22.16 -6.52
C ARG A 126 9.72 22.56 -5.37
N SER A 127 9.30 21.59 -4.59
CA SER A 127 8.62 21.83 -3.32
C SER A 127 9.64 22.30 -2.29
N GLU A 128 9.33 23.39 -1.62
CA GLU A 128 10.16 23.95 -0.56
C GLU A 128 9.36 23.99 0.74
N LEU A 129 9.97 23.51 1.83
CA LEU A 129 9.39 23.63 3.15
C LEU A 129 9.97 24.87 3.84
N PRO A 130 9.12 25.70 4.48
CA PRO A 130 9.62 26.84 5.23
C PRO A 130 10.51 26.37 6.40
N PRO A 131 11.52 27.16 6.79
CA PRO A 131 12.25 26.91 8.01
C PRO A 131 11.29 27.10 9.20
N VAL A 132 11.31 26.17 10.13
CA VAL A 132 10.57 26.21 11.40
C VAL A 132 11.50 25.82 12.54
N GLU A 133 11.21 26.29 13.75
CA GLU A 133 11.82 25.73 14.95
C GLU A 133 11.08 24.47 15.40
N ALA A 134 11.78 23.57 16.08
CA ALA A 134 11.13 22.40 16.66
C ALA A 134 10.14 22.85 17.75
N ALA A 135 8.94 22.28 17.75
CA ALA A 135 7.97 22.51 18.81
C ALA A 135 8.45 21.87 20.13
N GLU A 136 8.02 22.41 21.28
CA GLU A 136 8.31 21.79 22.58
C GLU A 136 7.57 20.46 22.77
N LEU A 137 6.34 20.37 22.26
CA LEU A 137 5.51 19.17 22.30
C LEU A 137 5.35 18.60 20.89
N CYS A 138 6.13 17.57 20.58
CA CYS A 138 6.24 16.96 19.25
C CYS A 138 5.17 15.88 18.99
N LEU A 139 3.91 16.16 19.33
CA LEU A 139 2.83 15.17 19.23
C LEU A 139 2.27 15.08 17.81
N ILE A 140 2.25 13.90 17.20
CA ILE A 140 1.60 13.63 15.92
C ILE A 140 0.79 12.32 16.00
N PRO A 141 -0.52 12.31 15.72
CA PRO A 141 -1.39 13.46 15.47
C PRO A 141 -1.46 14.47 16.63
N TYR A 142 -1.79 15.73 16.31
CA TYR A 142 -2.03 16.74 17.34
C TYR A 142 -3.30 16.41 18.14
N PRO A 143 -3.26 16.42 19.49
CA PRO A 143 -4.45 16.21 20.29
C PRO A 143 -5.49 17.32 20.09
N ASN A 144 -6.77 16.96 20.10
CA ASN A 144 -7.84 17.94 19.89
C ASN A 144 -7.95 18.97 21.02
N GLN A 145 -7.56 18.60 22.24
CA GLN A 145 -7.43 19.53 23.36
C GLN A 145 -6.21 19.17 24.21
N ILE A 146 -5.28 20.13 24.34
CA ILE A 146 -4.07 20.00 25.15
C ILE A 146 -3.79 21.28 25.94
N LYS A 147 -3.43 21.12 27.21
CA LYS A 147 -2.92 22.19 28.07
C LYS A 147 -1.58 21.79 28.65
N GLN A 148 -0.53 22.54 28.30
CA GLN A 148 0.80 22.41 28.88
C GLN A 148 0.87 23.19 30.20
N HIS A 149 1.50 22.60 31.20
CA HIS A 149 1.78 23.22 32.50
C HIS A 149 3.30 23.33 32.72
N GLN A 150 3.71 24.07 33.76
CA GLN A 150 5.12 24.21 34.07
C GLN A 150 5.67 22.99 34.82
N GLY A 151 6.81 22.50 34.34
CA GLY A 151 7.56 21.43 34.99
C GLY A 151 7.45 20.09 34.27
N VAL A 152 8.12 19.09 34.85
CA VAL A 152 8.21 17.73 34.32
C VAL A 152 7.89 16.72 35.41
N PHE A 153 7.43 15.54 35.01
CA PHE A 153 7.38 14.35 35.83
C PHE A 153 8.60 13.47 35.55
N GLN A 154 9.24 12.94 36.61
CA GLN A 154 10.36 12.03 36.49
C GLN A 154 9.91 10.59 36.73
N LEU A 155 9.86 9.79 35.67
CA LEU A 155 9.63 8.35 35.75
C LEU A 155 10.98 7.62 35.89
N THR A 156 11.19 7.02 37.06
CA THR A 156 12.39 6.20 37.37
C THR A 156 12.07 4.71 37.37
N PRO A 157 13.08 3.82 37.26
CA PRO A 157 12.87 2.37 37.32
C PRO A 157 12.22 1.86 38.61
N ASN A 158 12.17 2.67 39.69
CA ASN A 158 11.52 2.30 40.95
C ASN A 158 9.99 2.42 40.93
N HIS A 159 9.42 2.98 39.86
CA HIS A 159 7.98 3.09 39.70
C HIS A 159 7.36 1.81 39.13
N SER A 160 6.07 1.60 39.41
CA SER A 160 5.21 0.61 38.78
C SER A 160 4.11 1.26 37.93
N MET A 161 3.44 0.43 37.12
CA MET A 161 2.16 0.77 36.49
C MET A 161 1.02 0.14 37.29
N ASP A 162 0.02 0.93 37.66
CA ASP A 162 -1.23 0.46 38.25
C ASP A 162 -2.28 0.28 37.16
N ILE A 163 -2.69 -0.95 36.89
CA ILE A 163 -3.66 -1.31 35.84
C ILE A 163 -4.97 -1.69 36.52
N GLN A 164 -5.93 -0.77 36.52
CA GLN A 164 -7.19 -0.93 37.25
C GLN A 164 -8.30 -1.59 36.41
N THR A 165 -8.02 -1.94 35.15
CA THR A 165 -9.00 -2.52 34.21
C THR A 165 -8.32 -3.39 33.15
N PRO A 166 -8.85 -4.58 32.81
CA PRO A 166 -8.25 -5.47 31.80
C PRO A 166 -8.15 -4.85 30.39
N GLN A 167 -9.02 -3.91 30.06
CA GLN A 167 -9.01 -3.19 28.77
C GLN A 167 -7.72 -2.39 28.56
N ALA A 168 -6.97 -2.10 29.63
CA ALA A 168 -5.69 -1.39 29.54
C ALA A 168 -4.48 -2.34 29.42
N ASP A 169 -4.64 -3.65 29.57
CA ASP A 169 -3.53 -4.62 29.60
C ASP A 169 -2.67 -4.53 28.35
N ALA A 170 -3.29 -4.54 27.17
CA ALA A 170 -2.60 -4.42 25.89
C ALA A 170 -1.80 -3.12 25.77
N ALA A 171 -2.40 -1.99 26.16
CA ALA A 171 -1.79 -0.67 26.10
C ALA A 171 -0.60 -0.52 27.07
N ALA A 172 -0.72 -1.08 28.27
CA ALA A 172 0.33 -1.06 29.28
C ALA A 172 1.50 -1.97 28.89
N CYS A 173 1.21 -3.18 28.39
CA CYS A 173 2.24 -4.08 27.85
C CYS A 173 2.96 -3.45 26.66
N TRP A 174 2.23 -2.89 25.69
CA TRP A 174 2.82 -2.23 24.53
C TRP A 174 3.68 -1.03 24.93
N LEU A 175 3.20 -0.18 25.84
CA LEU A 175 3.99 0.94 26.36
C LEU A 175 5.31 0.44 26.98
N ALA A 176 5.27 -0.60 27.82
CA ALA A 176 6.47 -1.15 28.44
C ALA A 176 7.45 -1.74 27.42
N GLU A 177 6.95 -2.42 26.39
CA GLU A 177 7.74 -2.93 25.27
C GLU A 177 8.46 -1.79 24.53
N GLU A 178 7.73 -0.75 24.16
CA GLU A 178 8.27 0.40 23.43
C GLU A 178 9.24 1.23 24.28
N LEU A 179 8.96 1.47 25.57
CA LEU A 179 9.91 2.17 26.44
C LEU A 179 11.23 1.40 26.60
N LYS A 180 11.17 0.07 26.62
CA LYS A 180 12.36 -0.79 26.64
C LYS A 180 13.11 -0.73 25.32
N HIS A 181 12.39 -0.77 24.20
CA HIS A 181 13.00 -0.76 22.87
C HIS A 181 13.62 0.60 22.52
N LEU A 182 12.86 1.68 22.69
CA LEU A 182 13.22 3.03 22.26
C LEU A 182 14.13 3.77 23.23
N HIS A 183 14.04 3.46 24.53
CA HIS A 183 14.74 4.21 25.58
C HIS A 183 15.61 3.33 26.49
N HIS A 184 15.68 2.01 26.25
CA HIS A 184 16.34 1.06 27.13
C HIS A 184 15.87 1.16 28.59
N PHE A 185 14.61 1.55 28.78
CA PHE A 185 14.02 1.83 30.08
C PHE A 185 13.09 0.68 30.50
N THR A 186 13.17 0.25 31.76
CA THR A 186 12.31 -0.81 32.30
C THR A 186 11.84 -0.42 33.69
N LEU A 187 10.54 -0.56 33.94
CA LEU A 187 9.93 -0.40 35.25
C LEU A 187 10.17 -1.67 36.07
N MET A 188 10.89 -1.55 37.18
CA MET A 188 11.39 -2.67 37.99
C MET A 188 10.86 -2.64 39.43
N GLY A 189 10.32 -1.52 39.89
CA GLY A 189 9.98 -1.30 41.29
C GLY A 189 8.49 -1.41 41.61
N ASP A 190 8.21 -1.74 42.86
CA ASP A 190 6.90 -1.77 43.52
C ASP A 190 6.75 -0.64 44.55
N LYS A 191 7.70 0.30 44.58
CA LYS A 191 7.85 1.30 45.64
C LYS A 191 6.89 2.49 45.51
N ALA A 192 6.57 2.88 44.28
CA ALA A 192 5.69 4.01 43.98
C ALA A 192 4.96 3.78 42.65
N ILE A 193 3.72 4.25 42.54
CA ILE A 193 2.95 4.18 41.28
C ILE A 193 3.35 5.38 40.42
N GLY A 194 3.92 5.12 39.25
CA GLY A 194 4.30 6.19 38.30
C GLY A 194 3.25 6.43 37.22
N ILE A 195 2.55 5.37 36.79
CA ILE A 195 1.52 5.41 35.75
C ILE A 195 0.28 4.68 36.26
N THR A 196 -0.91 5.27 36.08
CA THR A 196 -2.18 4.64 36.45
C THR A 196 -3.11 4.59 35.24
N TYR A 197 -3.62 3.40 34.90
CA TYR A 197 -4.65 3.19 33.90
C TYR A 197 -6.00 2.95 34.59
N ARG A 198 -6.96 3.82 34.34
CA ARG A 198 -8.28 3.79 34.98
C ARG A 198 -9.40 3.79 33.95
N LEU A 199 -10.40 2.93 34.18
CA LEU A 199 -11.61 2.91 33.38
C LEU A 199 -12.43 4.18 33.63
N ASN A 200 -12.76 4.90 32.56
CA ASN A 200 -13.73 5.99 32.59
C ASN A 200 -14.88 5.68 31.61
N PRO A 201 -16.02 5.17 32.09
CA PRO A 201 -17.10 4.68 31.23
C PRO A 201 -17.90 5.79 30.52
N ILE A 202 -17.64 7.07 30.84
CA ILE A 202 -18.33 8.21 30.21
C ILE A 202 -17.71 8.52 28.84
N LEU A 203 -16.48 8.08 28.58
CA LEU A 203 -15.79 8.32 27.32
C LEU A 203 -16.31 7.39 26.21
N ASN A 204 -16.39 7.92 24.99
CA ASN A 204 -16.70 7.10 23.81
C ASN A 204 -15.51 6.20 23.44
N GLU A 205 -15.75 5.23 22.56
CA GLU A 205 -14.70 4.35 22.04
C GLU A 205 -13.56 5.15 21.40
N GLY A 206 -12.31 4.76 21.68
CA GLY A 206 -11.12 5.44 21.17
C GLY A 206 -10.76 6.77 21.84
N CYS A 207 -11.65 7.36 22.64
CA CYS A 207 -11.36 8.57 23.43
C CYS A 207 -10.48 8.26 24.65
N TYR A 208 -9.66 9.23 25.05
CA TYR A 208 -8.86 9.15 26.27
C TYR A 208 -8.64 10.51 26.91
N HIS A 209 -8.41 10.52 28.22
CA HIS A 209 -7.76 11.63 28.92
C HIS A 209 -6.38 11.20 29.42
N LEU A 210 -5.38 12.06 29.25
CA LEU A 210 -4.02 11.87 29.75
C LEU A 210 -3.63 13.07 30.62
N ASN A 211 -3.35 12.84 31.90
CA ASN A 211 -2.90 13.86 32.84
C ASN A 211 -1.50 13.50 33.35
N ILE A 212 -0.54 14.38 33.12
CA ILE A 212 0.82 14.28 33.64
C ILE A 212 1.03 15.46 34.57
N ASN A 213 1.23 15.19 35.85
CA ASN A 213 1.51 16.19 36.89
C ASN A 213 2.83 15.86 37.61
N GLN A 214 3.19 16.62 38.64
CA GLN A 214 4.46 16.42 39.38
C GLN A 214 4.59 15.04 40.06
N GLU A 215 3.48 14.37 40.34
CA GLU A 215 3.44 13.15 41.16
C GLU A 215 3.26 11.88 40.33
N SER A 216 2.51 11.93 39.22
CA SER A 216 2.18 10.74 38.43
C SER A 216 1.67 11.05 37.02
N ILE A 217 1.58 10.00 36.21
CA ILE A 217 0.84 9.95 34.94
C ILE A 217 -0.47 9.19 35.16
N ARG A 218 -1.59 9.78 34.78
CA ARG A 218 -2.91 9.13 34.78
C ARG A 218 -3.48 9.05 33.37
N VAL A 219 -3.92 7.85 33.00
CA VAL A 219 -4.61 7.53 31.74
C VAL A 219 -6.03 7.08 32.05
N ASP A 220 -7.01 7.78 31.48
CA ASP A 220 -8.44 7.47 31.59
C ASP A 220 -9.01 7.13 30.20
N ALA A 221 -9.62 5.96 30.03
CA ALA A 221 -10.31 5.58 28.79
C ALA A 221 -11.47 4.59 29.07
N SER A 222 -12.37 4.40 28.11
CA SER A 222 -13.47 3.42 28.18
C SER A 222 -13.21 2.13 27.42
N SER A 223 -12.16 2.10 26.59
CA SER A 223 -11.90 1.05 25.61
C SER A 223 -10.40 0.77 25.46
N GLN A 224 -10.06 -0.44 25.00
CA GLN A 224 -8.68 -0.81 24.69
C GLN A 224 -8.05 0.16 23.67
N GLN A 225 -8.79 0.54 22.63
CA GLN A 225 -8.32 1.54 21.65
C GLN A 225 -7.96 2.88 22.31
N GLY A 226 -8.80 3.40 23.22
CA GLY A 226 -8.52 4.65 23.93
C GLY A 226 -7.25 4.58 24.77
N PHE A 227 -7.02 3.46 25.48
CA PHE A 227 -5.78 3.27 26.23
C PHE A 227 -4.55 3.19 25.33
N ILE A 228 -4.64 2.53 24.17
CA ILE A 228 -3.55 2.44 23.20
C ILE A 228 -3.24 3.82 22.61
N HIS A 229 -4.25 4.61 22.26
CA HIS A 229 -4.06 5.99 21.77
C HIS A 229 -3.37 6.88 22.82
N ALA A 230 -3.74 6.73 24.10
CA ALA A 230 -3.08 7.44 25.19
C ALA A 230 -1.61 7.04 25.34
N SER A 231 -1.31 5.74 25.28
CA SER A 231 0.06 5.22 25.29
C SER A 231 0.89 5.74 24.12
N ALA A 232 0.29 5.85 22.92
CA ALA A 232 0.97 6.42 21.75
C ALA A 232 1.36 7.90 21.96
N SER A 233 0.46 8.70 22.54
CA SER A 233 0.79 10.08 22.94
C SER A 233 1.87 10.12 24.03
N LEU A 234 1.82 9.21 25.00
CA LEU A 234 2.82 9.15 26.07
C LEU A 234 4.22 8.80 25.53
N LEU A 235 4.32 7.87 24.57
CA LEU A 235 5.59 7.51 23.92
C LEU A 235 6.25 8.70 23.24
N GLN A 236 5.47 9.57 22.59
CA GLN A 236 5.98 10.77 21.92
C GLN A 236 6.38 11.88 22.90
N LEU A 237 5.84 11.87 24.12
CA LEU A 237 6.19 12.81 25.19
C LEU A 237 7.41 12.37 26.01
N ALA A 238 7.86 11.12 25.85
CA ALA A 238 8.95 10.55 26.62
C ALA A 238 10.30 11.13 26.19
N ASN A 239 11.02 11.74 27.13
CA ASN A 239 12.38 12.20 26.94
C ASN A 239 13.34 11.45 27.85
N SER A 240 14.46 10.97 27.31
CA SER A 240 15.48 10.28 28.10
C SER A 240 16.35 11.26 28.87
N ASP A 241 16.61 10.96 30.14
CA ASP A 241 17.55 11.67 31.01
C ASP A 241 18.43 10.66 31.80
N GLN A 242 19.50 11.12 32.45
CA GLN A 242 20.43 10.29 33.24
C GLN A 242 19.73 9.48 34.34
N GLN A 243 18.59 9.95 34.86
CA GLN A 243 17.87 9.34 35.98
C GLN A 243 16.65 8.50 35.56
N GLY A 244 16.34 8.41 34.27
CA GLY A 244 15.16 7.70 33.74
C GLY A 244 14.50 8.45 32.59
N LEU A 245 13.18 8.55 32.62
CA LEU A 245 12.39 9.28 31.64
C LEU A 245 11.77 10.53 32.25
N THR A 246 11.75 11.62 31.48
CA THR A 246 11.04 12.85 31.81
C THR A 246 9.83 13.01 30.90
N PHE A 247 8.75 13.53 31.47
CA PHE A 247 7.53 13.85 30.74
C PHE A 247 7.10 15.28 31.07
N PRO A 248 6.82 16.14 30.08
CA PRO A 248 6.28 17.47 30.35
C PRO A 248 4.91 17.35 31.01
N GLN A 249 4.61 18.25 31.94
CA GLN A 249 3.29 18.26 32.58
C GLN A 249 2.23 18.76 31.61
N VAL A 250 1.24 17.92 31.35
CA VAL A 250 0.19 18.17 30.37
C VAL A 250 -1.15 17.64 30.85
N SER A 251 -2.22 18.22 30.32
CA SER A 251 -3.57 17.67 30.40
C SER A 251 -4.12 17.58 28.99
N ILE A 252 -4.43 16.37 28.54
CA ILE A 252 -4.91 16.06 27.21
C ILE A 252 -6.30 15.42 27.33
N GLU A 253 -7.24 15.95 26.56
CA GLU A 253 -8.56 15.35 26.31
C GLU A 253 -8.65 15.15 24.80
N ASP A 254 -8.81 13.90 24.36
CA ASP A 254 -8.57 13.60 22.95
C ASP A 254 -9.47 12.47 22.45
N HIS A 255 -9.76 12.53 21.15
CA HIS A 255 -10.68 11.64 20.47
C HIS A 255 -10.36 11.59 18.98
N PRO A 256 -10.63 10.47 18.28
CA PRO A 256 -10.48 10.44 16.83
C PRO A 256 -11.58 11.26 16.14
N ARG A 257 -11.22 11.96 15.06
CA ARG A 257 -12.16 12.59 14.13
C ARG A 257 -12.96 11.55 13.33
N PHE A 258 -12.28 10.50 12.86
CA PHE A 258 -12.92 9.42 12.09
C PHE A 258 -12.77 8.07 12.79
N SER A 259 -13.81 7.22 12.73
CA SER A 259 -13.76 5.87 13.30
C SER A 259 -12.81 4.93 12.56
N TYR A 260 -12.67 5.09 11.25
CA TYR A 260 -11.76 4.31 10.40
C TYR A 260 -10.51 5.12 10.07
N ARG A 261 -9.33 4.61 10.43
CA ARG A 261 -8.03 5.22 10.13
C ARG A 261 -7.12 4.11 9.63
N GLY A 262 -7.05 3.96 8.31
CA GLY A 262 -6.40 2.84 7.65
C GLY A 262 -5.07 3.17 6.98
N MET A 263 -4.23 2.15 6.91
CA MET A 263 -3.09 2.11 5.99
C MET A 263 -3.09 0.76 5.27
N MET A 264 -2.98 0.81 3.94
CA MET A 264 -2.85 -0.37 3.10
C MET A 264 -1.39 -0.62 2.72
N LEU A 265 -0.97 -1.88 2.78
CA LEU A 265 0.30 -2.33 2.20
C LEU A 265 0.02 -3.38 1.12
N ASP A 266 0.50 -3.11 -0.09
CA ASP A 266 0.60 -4.07 -1.18
C ASP A 266 1.77 -5.04 -0.94
N CYS A 267 1.44 -6.30 -0.64
CA CYS A 267 2.42 -7.38 -0.54
C CYS A 267 2.42 -8.30 -1.78
N ALA A 268 1.51 -8.08 -2.73
CA ALA A 268 1.39 -8.88 -3.93
C ALA A 268 2.49 -8.51 -4.94
N ARG A 269 2.70 -7.22 -5.20
CA ARG A 269 3.71 -6.74 -6.18
C ARG A 269 5.11 -7.06 -5.71
N HIS A 270 5.43 -6.80 -4.44
CA HIS A 270 6.65 -7.28 -3.79
C HIS A 270 6.33 -7.83 -2.41
N PHE A 271 6.92 -8.99 -2.09
CA PHE A 271 6.73 -9.64 -0.80
C PHE A 271 7.54 -8.95 0.30
N TYR A 272 6.90 -8.72 1.44
CA TYR A 272 7.53 -8.25 2.68
C TYR A 272 7.49 -9.35 3.73
N SER A 273 8.56 -9.51 4.48
CA SER A 273 8.62 -10.48 5.58
C SER A 273 7.64 -10.14 6.70
N ILE A 274 7.32 -11.14 7.53
CA ILE A 274 6.45 -10.97 8.71
C ILE A 274 6.99 -9.90 9.66
N GLU A 275 8.32 -9.80 9.82
CA GLU A 275 8.91 -8.81 10.71
C GLU A 275 8.81 -7.39 10.14
N GLU A 276 8.90 -7.21 8.82
CA GLU A 276 8.64 -5.92 8.15
C GLU A 276 7.17 -5.51 8.30
N VAL A 277 6.23 -6.44 8.12
CA VAL A 277 4.79 -6.19 8.32
C VAL A 277 4.47 -5.83 9.77
N LYS A 278 4.99 -6.58 10.75
CA LYS A 278 4.82 -6.26 12.18
C LYS A 278 5.43 -4.90 12.53
N ARG A 279 6.62 -4.60 12.02
CA ARG A 279 7.28 -3.30 12.22
C ARG A 279 6.39 -2.16 11.73
N LEU A 280 5.81 -2.28 10.53
CA LEU A 280 4.86 -1.29 10.02
C LEU A 280 3.61 -1.17 10.91
N ILE A 281 2.98 -2.28 11.29
CA ILE A 281 1.81 -2.29 12.19
C ILE A 281 2.10 -1.59 13.52
N ASN A 282 3.29 -1.78 14.09
CA ASN A 282 3.72 -1.07 15.30
C ASN A 282 3.79 0.43 15.07
N GLN A 283 4.37 0.85 13.95
CA GLN A 283 4.44 2.27 13.60
C GLN A 283 3.05 2.89 13.36
N LEU A 284 2.12 2.16 12.75
CA LEU A 284 0.73 2.62 12.58
C LEU A 284 0.08 2.96 13.93
N ALA A 285 0.33 2.15 14.96
CA ALA A 285 -0.17 2.40 16.31
C ALA A 285 0.45 3.65 16.96
N HIS A 286 1.73 3.96 16.71
CA HIS A 286 2.34 5.23 17.14
C HIS A 286 1.59 6.46 16.65
N TYR A 287 0.96 6.37 15.48
CA TYR A 287 0.20 7.48 14.87
C TYR A 287 -1.32 7.28 14.98
N LYS A 288 -1.77 6.40 15.87
CA LYS A 288 -3.18 6.17 16.20
C LYS A 288 -4.04 5.73 15.00
N PHE A 289 -3.45 5.11 13.97
CA PHE A 289 -4.21 4.31 13.02
C PHE A 289 -4.83 3.12 13.78
N ASN A 290 -5.93 2.57 13.26
CA ASN A 290 -6.59 1.40 13.85
C ASN A 290 -6.87 0.29 12.85
N THR A 291 -6.50 0.46 11.59
CA THR A 291 -6.74 -0.53 10.56
C THR A 291 -5.50 -0.72 9.68
N PHE A 292 -5.12 -1.97 9.48
CA PHE A 292 -4.14 -2.40 8.48
C PHE A 292 -4.88 -3.15 7.38
N HIS A 293 -4.93 -2.56 6.19
CA HIS A 293 -5.51 -3.18 5.01
C HIS A 293 -4.41 -3.99 4.31
N TRP A 294 -4.55 -5.31 4.29
CA TRP A 294 -3.52 -6.20 3.78
C TRP A 294 -3.86 -6.66 2.37
N HIS A 295 -3.25 -6.00 1.39
CA HIS A 295 -3.40 -6.34 -0.02
C HIS A 295 -2.51 -7.55 -0.34
N LEU A 296 -3.13 -8.74 -0.36
CA LEU A 296 -2.45 -10.05 -0.32
C LEU A 296 -2.41 -10.76 -1.68
N THR A 297 -3.15 -10.27 -2.67
CA THR A 297 -3.37 -10.99 -3.94
C THR A 297 -3.43 -9.99 -5.08
N ASP A 298 -2.66 -10.25 -6.14
CA ASP A 298 -2.73 -9.49 -7.38
C ASP A 298 -2.19 -10.36 -8.54
N ASP A 299 -1.98 -9.76 -9.71
CA ASP A 299 -1.47 -10.41 -10.90
C ASP A 299 -0.06 -11.01 -10.69
N GLU A 300 0.80 -10.32 -9.95
CA GLU A 300 2.21 -10.68 -9.77
C GLU A 300 2.49 -11.56 -8.56
N GLY A 301 1.46 -11.92 -7.81
CA GLY A 301 1.64 -12.62 -6.55
C GLY A 301 0.39 -12.98 -5.78
N TRP A 302 0.37 -14.22 -5.28
CA TRP A 302 -0.57 -14.69 -4.27
C TRP A 302 0.15 -14.96 -2.95
N ARG A 303 -0.22 -14.24 -1.88
CA ARG A 303 0.59 -14.19 -0.64
C ARG A 303 -0.03 -14.88 0.56
N ILE A 304 -1.17 -15.52 0.43
CA ILE A 304 -1.89 -16.15 1.55
C ILE A 304 -2.04 -17.65 1.36
N GLU A 305 -1.65 -18.45 2.35
CA GLU A 305 -1.88 -19.90 2.32
C GLU A 305 -3.39 -20.23 2.39
N ILE A 306 -3.88 -20.93 1.37
CA ILE A 306 -5.21 -21.56 1.33
C ILE A 306 -4.99 -23.07 1.31
N LYS A 307 -5.26 -23.75 2.42
CA LYS A 307 -4.87 -25.16 2.61
C LYS A 307 -5.59 -26.10 1.65
N SER A 308 -6.82 -25.77 1.29
CA SER A 308 -7.60 -26.52 0.30
C SER A 308 -7.11 -26.32 -1.14
N LEU A 309 -6.28 -25.30 -1.40
CA LEU A 309 -5.76 -24.90 -2.70
C LEU A 309 -4.26 -24.56 -2.63
N PRO A 310 -3.38 -25.53 -2.27
CA PRO A 310 -1.96 -25.28 -2.06
C PRO A 310 -1.24 -24.72 -3.29
N GLN A 311 -1.77 -24.97 -4.50
CA GLN A 311 -1.22 -24.44 -5.75
C GLN A 311 -1.16 -22.91 -5.79
N LEU A 312 -2.04 -22.23 -5.04
CA LEU A 312 -2.02 -20.77 -4.94
C LEU A 312 -0.70 -20.26 -4.34
N THR A 313 -0.07 -21.01 -3.44
CA THR A 313 1.23 -20.66 -2.85
C THR A 313 2.40 -21.46 -3.41
N ASP A 314 2.19 -22.69 -3.88
CA ASP A 314 3.24 -23.49 -4.53
C ASP A 314 3.66 -22.87 -5.88
N ILE A 315 2.71 -22.22 -6.57
CA ILE A 315 2.94 -21.56 -7.87
C ILE A 315 2.78 -20.04 -7.73
N GLY A 316 1.61 -19.57 -7.31
CA GLY A 316 1.23 -18.16 -7.38
C GLY A 316 2.03 -17.23 -6.47
N ALA A 317 2.73 -17.78 -5.47
CA ALA A 317 3.63 -17.01 -4.63
C ALA A 317 5.00 -16.73 -5.27
N TRP A 318 5.32 -17.31 -6.42
CA TRP A 318 6.65 -17.27 -7.01
C TRP A 318 6.60 -16.88 -8.49
N ARG A 319 7.52 -16.00 -8.90
CA ARG A 319 7.69 -15.58 -10.29
C ARG A 319 9.16 -15.59 -10.70
N GLY A 320 9.41 -15.81 -11.98
CA GLY A 320 10.75 -16.00 -12.52
C GLY A 320 10.71 -16.42 -13.99
N MET A 321 11.85 -16.34 -14.68
CA MET A 321 11.93 -16.62 -16.12
C MET A 321 11.42 -18.01 -16.53
N ASP A 322 11.56 -18.98 -15.64
CA ASP A 322 11.28 -20.39 -15.90
C ASP A 322 10.09 -20.89 -15.05
N LEU A 323 9.24 -19.97 -14.58
CA LEU A 323 8.05 -20.24 -13.76
C LEU A 323 6.75 -19.86 -14.51
N PRO A 324 5.59 -20.39 -14.08
CA PRO A 324 4.30 -20.04 -14.69
C PRO A 324 3.94 -18.55 -14.64
N LEU A 325 4.49 -17.82 -13.67
CA LEU A 325 4.45 -16.36 -13.60
C LEU A 325 5.81 -15.80 -14.01
N GLU A 326 5.81 -14.97 -15.04
CA GLU A 326 6.99 -14.27 -15.53
C GLU A 326 7.50 -13.26 -14.48
N PRO A 327 8.80 -12.90 -14.49
CA PRO A 327 9.32 -11.85 -13.61
C PRO A 327 8.59 -10.54 -13.84
N GLN A 328 8.44 -9.71 -12.81
CA GLN A 328 7.75 -8.42 -12.90
C GLN A 328 8.47 -7.38 -12.04
N TYR A 329 8.56 -6.16 -12.57
CA TYR A 329 9.13 -4.95 -12.00
C TYR A 329 10.64 -4.99 -11.73
N SER A 330 11.09 -5.90 -10.86
CA SER A 330 12.49 -6.06 -10.42
C SER A 330 12.85 -7.54 -10.23
N LYS A 331 14.13 -7.81 -9.95
CA LYS A 331 14.69 -9.17 -9.76
C LYS A 331 14.48 -10.07 -10.97
N LEU A 332 14.66 -9.54 -12.18
CA LEU A 332 14.28 -10.24 -13.43
C LEU A 332 15.01 -11.56 -13.68
N THR A 333 16.21 -11.72 -13.12
CA THR A 333 17.03 -12.93 -13.29
C THR A 333 16.95 -13.90 -12.11
N GLU A 334 16.15 -13.58 -11.09
CA GLU A 334 16.00 -14.39 -9.87
C GLU A 334 14.60 -15.00 -9.81
N VAL A 335 14.46 -16.09 -9.05
CA VAL A 335 13.12 -16.50 -8.58
C VAL A 335 12.76 -15.59 -7.41
N HIS A 336 11.72 -14.79 -7.58
CA HIS A 336 11.24 -13.87 -6.57
C HIS A 336 9.87 -14.28 -6.06
N GLY A 337 9.65 -14.18 -4.75
CA GLY A 337 8.38 -14.55 -4.17
C GLY A 337 8.41 -14.65 -2.65
N GLY A 338 7.38 -15.33 -2.15
CA GLY A 338 7.09 -15.49 -0.73
C GLY A 338 5.59 -15.43 -0.48
N PHE A 339 5.15 -16.05 0.61
CA PHE A 339 3.77 -16.01 1.09
C PHE A 339 3.76 -16.17 2.61
N TYR A 340 2.61 -15.88 3.21
CA TYR A 340 2.35 -16.03 4.63
C TYR A 340 1.54 -17.29 4.88
N THR A 341 2.06 -18.16 5.73
CA THR A 341 1.29 -19.29 6.24
C THR A 341 0.14 -18.80 7.11
N GLN A 342 -0.92 -19.60 7.24
CA GLN A 342 -2.03 -19.24 8.13
C GLN A 342 -1.58 -19.08 9.59
N GLN A 343 -0.53 -19.79 10.01
CA GLN A 343 0.01 -19.65 11.37
C GLN A 343 0.72 -18.30 11.56
N GLU A 344 1.51 -17.88 10.57
CA GLU A 344 2.16 -16.56 10.60
C GLU A 344 1.12 -15.44 10.57
N ILE A 345 0.08 -15.56 9.74
CA ILE A 345 -1.03 -14.61 9.70
C ILE A 345 -1.71 -14.50 11.07
N LYS A 346 -1.99 -15.62 11.75
CA LYS A 346 -2.54 -15.60 13.12
C LYS A 346 -1.64 -14.86 14.09
N HIS A 347 -0.33 -15.10 14.06
CA HIS A 347 0.61 -14.37 14.90
C HIS A 347 0.64 -12.86 14.58
N VAL A 348 0.49 -12.47 13.32
CA VAL A 348 0.40 -11.05 12.92
C VAL A 348 -0.90 -10.42 13.40
N ILE A 349 -2.04 -11.14 13.31
CA ILE A 349 -3.32 -10.68 13.85
C ILE A 349 -3.22 -10.46 15.36
N GLU A 350 -2.68 -11.40 16.12
CA GLU A 350 -2.49 -11.27 17.57
C GLU A 350 -1.54 -10.10 17.91
N TYR A 351 -0.50 -9.90 17.11
CA TYR A 351 0.43 -8.78 17.27
C TYR A 351 -0.25 -7.43 17.03
N ALA A 352 -1.10 -7.34 16.00
CA ALA A 352 -1.87 -6.16 15.63
C ALA A 352 -2.95 -5.83 16.67
N GLU A 353 -3.66 -6.83 17.19
CA GLU A 353 -4.70 -6.66 18.20
C GLU A 353 -4.14 -6.03 19.49
N LYS A 354 -2.95 -6.45 19.93
CA LYS A 354 -2.23 -5.85 21.07
C LYS A 354 -1.87 -4.38 20.86
N ARG A 355 -1.93 -3.90 19.62
CA ARG A 355 -1.68 -2.52 19.18
C ARG A 355 -2.95 -1.81 18.70
N GLY A 356 -4.13 -2.42 18.92
CA GLY A 356 -5.41 -1.82 18.58
C GLY A 356 -5.65 -1.73 17.07
N ILE A 357 -4.90 -2.52 16.29
CA ILE A 357 -4.99 -2.55 14.83
C ILE A 357 -5.84 -3.76 14.41
N THR A 358 -6.93 -3.48 13.69
CA THR A 358 -7.71 -4.49 12.97
C THR A 358 -7.07 -4.77 11.63
N ILE A 359 -6.94 -6.05 11.24
CA ILE A 359 -6.44 -6.43 9.92
C ILE A 359 -7.63 -6.75 9.00
N ILE A 360 -7.72 -6.08 7.86
CA ILE A 360 -8.67 -6.39 6.79
C ILE A 360 -7.90 -7.09 5.66
N PRO A 361 -8.18 -8.36 5.35
CA PRO A 361 -7.56 -9.02 4.20
C PRO A 361 -8.25 -8.60 2.90
N GLU A 362 -7.47 -8.55 1.83
CA GLU A 362 -7.97 -8.39 0.46
C GLU A 362 -7.74 -9.63 -0.38
N ILE A 363 -8.79 -10.05 -1.09
CA ILE A 363 -8.75 -11.06 -2.15
C ILE A 363 -9.36 -10.43 -3.40
N ASP A 364 -8.52 -10.02 -4.34
CA ASP A 364 -8.93 -9.22 -5.49
C ASP A 364 -9.56 -10.07 -6.60
N ILE A 365 -10.82 -9.77 -6.94
CA ILE A 365 -11.57 -10.42 -8.03
C ILE A 365 -12.57 -9.45 -8.70
N PRO A 366 -12.94 -9.68 -9.98
CA PRO A 366 -12.40 -10.67 -10.90
C PRO A 366 -11.16 -10.18 -11.67
N GLY A 367 -10.81 -8.90 -11.60
CA GLY A 367 -9.54 -8.37 -12.08
C GLY A 367 -8.39 -8.86 -11.21
N HIS A 368 -7.17 -8.43 -11.53
CA HIS A 368 -6.00 -8.64 -10.67
C HIS A 368 -5.80 -10.11 -10.19
N SER A 369 -6.18 -11.06 -11.04
CA SER A 369 -6.31 -12.47 -10.67
C SER A 369 -5.29 -13.38 -11.37
N ARG A 370 -4.29 -12.82 -12.06
CA ARG A 370 -3.35 -13.62 -12.88
C ARG A 370 -2.62 -14.68 -12.08
N ALA A 371 -2.16 -14.36 -10.86
CA ALA A 371 -1.49 -15.34 -10.00
C ALA A 371 -2.40 -16.54 -9.67
N ALA A 372 -3.66 -16.29 -9.34
CA ALA A 372 -4.64 -17.35 -9.09
C ALA A 372 -4.93 -18.19 -10.35
N ILE A 373 -5.10 -17.54 -11.50
CA ILE A 373 -5.37 -18.19 -12.79
C ILE A 373 -4.21 -19.11 -13.19
N LYS A 374 -2.97 -18.65 -13.07
CA LYS A 374 -1.77 -19.45 -13.37
C LYS A 374 -1.57 -20.62 -12.39
N SER A 375 -2.01 -20.46 -11.14
CA SER A 375 -2.00 -21.54 -10.14
C SER A 375 -3.06 -22.62 -10.37
N LEU A 376 -4.24 -22.24 -10.87
CA LEU A 376 -5.41 -23.14 -11.00
C LEU A 376 -5.98 -23.15 -12.44
N PRO A 377 -5.16 -23.40 -13.47
CA PRO A 377 -5.58 -23.24 -14.87
C PRO A 377 -6.75 -24.17 -15.23
N ASN A 378 -6.77 -25.38 -14.67
CA ASN A 378 -7.84 -26.37 -14.91
C ASN A 378 -9.23 -25.91 -14.42
N TRP A 379 -9.29 -24.91 -13.54
CA TRP A 379 -10.55 -24.39 -13.00
C TRP A 379 -10.89 -23.01 -13.55
N LEU A 380 -9.88 -22.19 -13.81
CA LEU A 380 -10.04 -20.76 -14.02
C LEU A 380 -9.83 -20.31 -15.47
N ILE A 381 -9.33 -21.18 -16.36
CA ILE A 381 -9.17 -20.88 -17.79
C ILE A 381 -10.35 -21.43 -18.58
N ASP A 382 -10.95 -20.58 -19.41
CA ASP A 382 -11.91 -20.99 -20.43
C ASP A 382 -11.17 -21.16 -21.77
N PRO A 383 -10.88 -22.40 -22.24
CA PRO A 383 -10.10 -22.62 -23.44
C PRO A 383 -10.82 -22.20 -24.74
N GLU A 384 -12.13 -21.92 -24.66
CA GLU A 384 -12.94 -21.45 -25.79
C GLU A 384 -13.08 -19.91 -25.81
N ASP A 385 -12.57 -19.21 -24.79
CA ASP A 385 -12.61 -17.76 -24.76
C ASP A 385 -11.61 -17.17 -25.74
N SER A 386 -12.13 -16.39 -26.69
CA SER A 386 -11.36 -15.66 -27.70
C SER A 386 -11.39 -14.14 -27.47
N SER A 387 -11.80 -13.69 -26.28
CA SER A 387 -11.82 -12.28 -25.91
C SER A 387 -10.44 -11.66 -26.05
N THR A 388 -10.37 -10.51 -26.72
CA THR A 388 -9.17 -9.68 -26.77
C THR A 388 -9.35 -8.48 -25.85
N TYR A 389 -8.57 -8.43 -24.78
CA TYR A 389 -8.57 -7.33 -23.82
C TYR A 389 -7.15 -7.07 -23.34
N ARG A 390 -6.95 -5.92 -22.67
CA ARG A 390 -5.70 -5.60 -21.99
C ARG A 390 -5.99 -4.81 -20.73
N SER A 391 -5.46 -5.24 -19.59
CA SER A 391 -5.58 -4.51 -18.33
C SER A 391 -4.75 -3.23 -18.31
N ILE A 392 -4.97 -2.41 -17.29
CA ILE A 392 -4.17 -1.21 -17.03
C ILE A 392 -2.68 -1.56 -16.86
N GLN A 393 -2.40 -2.72 -16.27
CA GLN A 393 -1.07 -3.28 -16.03
C GLN A 393 -0.53 -4.05 -17.24
N TYR A 394 -1.26 -4.08 -18.36
CA TYR A 394 -0.84 -4.68 -19.63
C TYR A 394 -0.85 -6.22 -19.68
N TYR A 395 -1.67 -6.87 -18.86
CA TYR A 395 -1.98 -8.30 -19.00
C TYR A 395 -3.16 -8.52 -19.94
N THR A 396 -3.22 -9.71 -20.53
CA THR A 396 -4.28 -10.13 -21.46
C THR A 396 -4.97 -11.43 -21.03
N ASP A 397 -4.59 -11.97 -19.87
CA ASP A 397 -4.96 -13.29 -19.35
C ASP A 397 -5.21 -13.27 -17.83
N ASN A 398 -5.55 -12.10 -17.27
CA ASN A 398 -5.59 -11.87 -15.82
C ASN A 398 -6.99 -11.75 -15.17
N VAL A 399 -8.07 -12.11 -15.86
CA VAL A 399 -9.44 -11.85 -15.37
C VAL A 399 -10.20 -13.17 -15.19
N LEU A 400 -10.79 -13.38 -14.00
CA LEU A 400 -11.61 -14.56 -13.74
C LEU A 400 -12.85 -14.59 -14.63
N SER A 401 -13.15 -15.76 -15.20
CA SER A 401 -14.39 -15.95 -15.97
C SER A 401 -15.57 -16.24 -15.04
N PRO A 402 -16.65 -15.44 -15.10
CA PRO A 402 -17.86 -15.66 -14.29
C PRO A 402 -18.74 -16.81 -14.82
N ALA A 403 -18.41 -17.43 -15.94
CA ALA A 403 -19.19 -18.54 -16.51
C ALA A 403 -18.58 -19.93 -16.24
N LEU A 404 -17.46 -20.00 -15.51
CA LEU A 404 -16.83 -21.26 -15.15
C LEU A 404 -17.26 -21.73 -13.75
N PRO A 405 -17.74 -22.97 -13.59
CA PRO A 405 -18.00 -23.55 -12.27
C PRO A 405 -16.78 -23.55 -11.35
N GLY A 406 -15.57 -23.66 -11.94
CA GLY A 406 -14.31 -23.60 -11.22
C GLY A 406 -14.07 -22.26 -10.51
N THR A 407 -14.51 -21.15 -11.09
CA THR A 407 -14.42 -19.82 -10.48
C THR A 407 -15.21 -19.74 -9.18
N TYR A 408 -16.45 -20.23 -9.16
CA TYR A 408 -17.27 -20.23 -7.95
C TYR A 408 -16.70 -21.14 -6.87
N ARG A 409 -16.19 -22.32 -7.27
CA ARG A 409 -15.52 -23.24 -6.33
C ARG A 409 -14.26 -22.62 -5.73
N PHE A 410 -13.47 -21.92 -6.53
CA PHE A 410 -12.30 -21.17 -6.06
C PHE A 410 -12.72 -20.11 -5.04
N ILE A 411 -13.69 -19.25 -5.37
CA ILE A 411 -14.19 -18.19 -4.49
C ILE A 411 -14.72 -18.78 -3.18
N ASP A 412 -15.51 -19.85 -3.23
CA ASP A 412 -16.07 -20.48 -2.04
C ASP A 412 -14.97 -20.96 -1.08
N LEU A 413 -14.00 -21.72 -1.57
CA LEU A 413 -12.93 -22.29 -0.75
C LEU A 413 -12.01 -21.21 -0.17
N VAL A 414 -11.63 -20.22 -1.00
CA VAL A 414 -10.80 -19.11 -0.53
C VAL A 414 -11.53 -18.31 0.54
N LEU A 415 -12.76 -17.87 0.28
CA LEU A 415 -13.49 -17.01 1.21
C LEU A 415 -13.85 -17.75 2.51
N GLU A 416 -14.08 -19.06 2.47
CA GLU A 416 -14.26 -19.88 3.68
C GLU A 416 -13.03 -19.85 4.58
N GLU A 417 -11.84 -20.11 4.03
CA GLU A 417 -10.60 -20.12 4.81
C GLU A 417 -10.20 -18.71 5.27
N VAL A 418 -10.33 -17.70 4.41
CA VAL A 418 -10.03 -16.30 4.77
C VAL A 418 -11.00 -15.80 5.86
N ALA A 419 -12.30 -16.08 5.75
CA ALA A 419 -13.26 -15.67 6.76
C ALA A 419 -13.04 -16.34 8.12
N ALA A 420 -12.58 -17.60 8.12
CA ALA A 420 -12.22 -18.32 9.34
C ALA A 420 -10.90 -17.81 9.94
N LEU A 421 -9.96 -17.36 9.11
CA LEU A 421 -8.63 -16.93 9.52
C LEU A 421 -8.63 -15.52 10.13
N PHE A 422 -9.36 -14.58 9.52
CA PHE A 422 -9.34 -13.18 9.94
C PHE A 422 -10.56 -12.86 10.83
N PRO A 423 -10.36 -12.33 12.06
CA PRO A 423 -11.47 -12.01 12.97
C PRO A 423 -12.26 -10.78 12.51
N SER A 424 -11.66 -9.90 11.69
CA SER A 424 -12.33 -8.72 11.14
C SER A 424 -13.70 -9.04 10.55
N HIS A 425 -14.65 -8.15 10.77
CA HIS A 425 -15.97 -8.22 10.14
C HIS A 425 -15.91 -7.92 8.64
N PHE A 426 -14.82 -7.33 8.16
CA PHE A 426 -14.63 -6.92 6.77
C PHE A 426 -13.68 -7.86 6.03
N ILE A 427 -14.01 -8.16 4.77
CA ILE A 427 -13.11 -8.74 3.77
C ILE A 427 -13.21 -7.87 2.52
N HIS A 428 -12.06 -7.41 2.04
CA HIS A 428 -11.96 -6.65 0.79
C HIS A 428 -11.93 -7.61 -0.39
N ILE A 429 -12.72 -7.33 -1.42
CA ILE A 429 -12.88 -8.20 -2.60
C ILE A 429 -12.24 -7.61 -3.87
N GLY A 430 -11.56 -6.47 -3.72
CA GLY A 430 -10.98 -5.69 -4.81
C GLY A 430 -12.06 -5.11 -5.72
N ALA A 431 -12.12 -5.61 -6.96
CA ALA A 431 -13.09 -5.29 -8.01
C ALA A 431 -12.78 -4.04 -8.86
N ASP A 432 -11.57 -3.52 -8.77
CA ASP A 432 -11.02 -2.45 -9.57
C ASP A 432 -10.62 -2.92 -10.99
N GLU A 433 -10.49 -1.95 -11.88
CA GLU A 433 -9.78 -2.04 -13.18
C GLU A 433 -10.11 -3.23 -14.11
N VAL A 434 -11.31 -3.82 -13.99
CA VAL A 434 -11.77 -4.87 -14.92
C VAL A 434 -11.79 -4.30 -16.36
N PRO A 435 -10.98 -4.85 -17.27
CA PRO A 435 -10.77 -4.24 -18.59
C PRO A 435 -12.02 -4.24 -19.45
N HIS A 436 -12.15 -3.25 -20.33
CA HIS A 436 -13.11 -3.35 -21.42
C HIS A 436 -12.71 -4.47 -22.39
N GLY A 437 -13.70 -5.21 -22.93
CA GLY A 437 -13.47 -6.30 -23.88
C GLY A 437 -13.46 -7.70 -23.27
N VAL A 438 -13.36 -7.83 -21.94
CA VAL A 438 -13.37 -9.13 -21.26
C VAL A 438 -14.67 -9.89 -21.51
N TRP A 439 -14.56 -11.22 -21.61
CA TRP A 439 -15.66 -12.18 -21.72
C TRP A 439 -16.53 -12.10 -22.98
N ILE A 440 -16.38 -11.07 -23.82
CA ILE A 440 -17.19 -10.86 -25.04
C ILE A 440 -17.02 -12.04 -26.02
N GLY A 441 -15.81 -12.60 -26.09
CA GLY A 441 -15.47 -13.74 -26.94
C GLY A 441 -15.62 -15.11 -26.28
N SER A 442 -16.16 -15.20 -25.05
CA SER A 442 -16.41 -16.48 -24.36
C SER A 442 -17.82 -17.00 -24.67
N PRO A 443 -17.96 -18.17 -25.33
CA PRO A 443 -19.27 -18.78 -25.56
C PRO A 443 -20.05 -19.07 -24.26
N LYS A 444 -19.34 -19.43 -23.17
CA LYS A 444 -19.95 -19.68 -21.87
C LYS A 444 -20.49 -18.40 -21.22
N CYS A 445 -19.74 -17.30 -21.30
CA CYS A 445 -20.22 -16.01 -20.81
C CYS A 445 -21.40 -15.50 -21.64
N GLN A 446 -21.39 -15.70 -22.96
CA GLN A 446 -22.53 -15.38 -23.82
C GLN A 446 -23.79 -16.17 -23.44
N ALA A 447 -23.64 -17.47 -23.13
CA ALA A 447 -24.75 -18.29 -22.62
C ALA A 447 -25.27 -17.75 -21.27
N LEU A 448 -24.37 -17.41 -20.35
CA LEU A 448 -24.74 -16.85 -19.04
C LEU A 448 -25.47 -15.49 -19.16
N ILE A 449 -25.04 -14.64 -20.10
CA ILE A 449 -25.73 -13.37 -20.44
C ILE A 449 -27.16 -13.66 -20.91
N ALA A 450 -27.33 -14.61 -21.84
CA ALA A 450 -28.63 -14.98 -22.37
C ALA A 450 -29.56 -15.58 -21.28
N ASP A 451 -29.05 -16.48 -20.44
CA ASP A 451 -29.80 -17.15 -19.38
C ASP A 451 -30.32 -16.17 -18.32
N HIS A 452 -29.55 -15.13 -18.00
CA HIS A 452 -29.91 -14.11 -17.02
C HIS A 452 -30.56 -12.86 -17.61
N GLY A 453 -30.64 -12.73 -18.94
CA GLY A 453 -31.17 -11.56 -19.63
C GLY A 453 -30.31 -10.30 -19.47
N TYR A 454 -29.01 -10.45 -19.21
CA TYR A 454 -28.09 -9.32 -19.17
C TYR A 454 -27.94 -8.69 -20.56
N GLN A 455 -27.60 -7.40 -20.59
CA GLN A 455 -27.43 -6.58 -21.78
C GLN A 455 -25.95 -6.36 -22.14
N ASP A 456 -25.05 -6.43 -21.14
CA ASP A 456 -23.62 -6.18 -21.31
C ASP A 456 -22.77 -7.15 -20.45
N ALA A 457 -21.58 -7.50 -20.94
CA ALA A 457 -20.57 -8.28 -20.21
C ALA A 457 -20.18 -7.62 -18.87
N LYS A 458 -20.25 -6.30 -18.74
CA LYS A 458 -20.01 -5.61 -17.44
C LYS A 458 -20.95 -6.07 -16.32
N GLU A 459 -22.16 -6.51 -16.66
CA GLU A 459 -23.11 -7.03 -15.65
C GLU A 459 -22.65 -8.37 -15.07
N LEU A 460 -21.80 -9.11 -15.78
CA LEU A 460 -21.20 -10.35 -15.30
C LEU A 460 -20.22 -10.13 -14.15
N GLN A 461 -19.52 -8.99 -14.13
CA GLN A 461 -18.72 -8.59 -12.96
C GLN A 461 -19.63 -8.50 -11.73
N GLY A 462 -20.79 -7.85 -11.87
CA GLY A 462 -21.78 -7.78 -10.80
C GLY A 462 -22.33 -9.12 -10.38
N HIS A 463 -22.56 -10.01 -11.34
CA HIS A 463 -23.02 -11.36 -11.04
C HIS A 463 -22.04 -12.09 -10.11
N LEU A 464 -20.74 -12.03 -10.41
CA LEU A 464 -19.71 -12.65 -9.56
C LEU A 464 -19.57 -11.95 -8.20
N LEU A 465 -19.58 -10.61 -8.17
CA LEU A 465 -19.46 -9.86 -6.92
C LEU A 465 -20.67 -10.08 -5.99
N ARG A 466 -21.89 -10.22 -6.52
CA ARG A 466 -23.06 -10.60 -5.70
C ARG A 466 -22.94 -11.99 -5.13
N TYR A 467 -22.33 -12.91 -5.88
CA TYR A 467 -22.05 -14.25 -5.37
C TYR A 467 -21.09 -14.17 -4.18
N ALA A 468 -19.96 -13.45 -4.34
CA ALA A 468 -18.98 -13.23 -3.28
C ALA A 468 -19.62 -12.52 -2.06
N GLU A 469 -20.42 -11.47 -2.28
CA GLU A 469 -21.14 -10.75 -1.22
C GLU A 469 -22.04 -11.69 -0.43
N LYS A 470 -22.84 -12.50 -1.11
CA LYS A 470 -23.75 -13.48 -0.48
C LYS A 470 -22.96 -14.53 0.30
N LYS A 471 -21.83 -15.00 -0.25
CA LYS A 471 -20.95 -15.96 0.41
C LYS A 471 -20.37 -15.35 1.69
N LEU A 472 -19.77 -14.16 1.62
CA LEU A 472 -19.24 -13.44 2.76
C LEU A 472 -20.31 -13.22 3.84
N LYS A 473 -21.52 -12.80 3.45
CA LYS A 473 -22.65 -12.63 4.36
C LYS A 473 -23.01 -13.94 5.08
N SER A 474 -22.99 -15.07 4.37
CA SER A 474 -23.22 -16.39 4.98
C SER A 474 -22.12 -16.81 5.97
N LEU A 475 -20.92 -16.26 5.82
CA LEU A 475 -19.76 -16.46 6.71
C LEU A 475 -19.69 -15.39 7.84
N GLY A 476 -20.71 -14.54 7.97
CA GLY A 476 -20.76 -13.48 8.98
C GLY A 476 -19.85 -12.28 8.68
N LYS A 477 -19.45 -12.11 7.42
CA LYS A 477 -18.57 -11.03 6.96
C LYS A 477 -19.35 -10.03 6.10
N ARG A 478 -18.95 -8.77 6.18
CA ARG A 478 -19.43 -7.65 5.36
C ARG A 478 -18.41 -7.39 4.25
N MET A 479 -18.88 -7.36 3.02
CA MET A 479 -18.02 -7.14 1.86
C MET A 479 -17.57 -5.69 1.79
N VAL A 480 -16.33 -5.52 1.36
CA VAL A 480 -15.70 -4.24 1.05
C VAL A 480 -15.13 -4.33 -0.37
N GLY A 481 -15.16 -3.25 -1.14
CA GLY A 481 -14.55 -3.24 -2.48
C GLY A 481 -14.15 -1.83 -2.93
N TRP A 482 -13.29 -1.78 -3.95
CA TRP A 482 -12.92 -0.54 -4.62
C TRP A 482 -14.12 0.11 -5.30
N GLU A 483 -13.94 1.36 -5.71
CA GLU A 483 -15.01 2.22 -6.23
C GLU A 483 -15.85 1.56 -7.33
N GLU A 484 -15.23 0.82 -8.23
CA GLU A 484 -15.87 0.19 -9.38
C GLU A 484 -16.87 -0.92 -9.02
N ALA A 485 -16.84 -1.40 -7.78
CA ALA A 485 -17.84 -2.31 -7.22
C ALA A 485 -19.25 -1.69 -7.21
N GLN A 486 -19.38 -0.36 -7.14
CA GLN A 486 -20.70 0.30 -7.16
C GLN A 486 -21.33 0.39 -8.57
N HIS A 487 -20.51 0.42 -9.63
CA HIS A 487 -20.98 0.70 -10.98
C HIS A 487 -21.95 -0.37 -11.47
N GLY A 488 -23.11 0.01 -12.03
CA GLY A 488 -24.06 -0.94 -12.62
C GLY A 488 -24.94 -1.71 -11.62
N ASN A 489 -25.14 -1.18 -10.41
CA ASN A 489 -25.91 -1.84 -9.33
C ASN A 489 -25.40 -3.27 -9.07
N LYS A 490 -24.07 -3.44 -9.13
CA LYS A 490 -23.42 -4.74 -8.98
C LYS A 490 -23.69 -5.31 -7.60
N VAL A 491 -23.48 -4.56 -6.54
CA VAL A 491 -23.51 -5.04 -5.15
C VAL A 491 -24.63 -4.39 -4.32
N SER A 492 -24.99 -5.00 -3.19
CA SER A 492 -25.98 -4.42 -2.28
C SER A 492 -25.42 -3.20 -1.52
N LYS A 493 -26.32 -2.39 -0.95
CA LYS A 493 -25.94 -1.24 -0.10
C LYS A 493 -25.26 -1.62 1.22
N ASP A 494 -25.24 -2.91 1.55
CA ASP A 494 -24.44 -3.42 2.67
C ASP A 494 -22.94 -3.37 2.33
N THR A 495 -22.51 -3.37 1.06
CA THR A 495 -21.08 -3.28 0.73
C THR A 495 -20.50 -1.91 1.13
N VAL A 496 -19.29 -1.89 1.70
CA VAL A 496 -18.53 -0.66 1.96
C VAL A 496 -17.65 -0.34 0.75
N ILE A 497 -17.65 0.92 0.30
CA ILE A 497 -16.92 1.34 -0.90
C ILE A 497 -15.64 2.10 -0.52
N TYR A 498 -14.49 1.68 -1.07
CA TYR A 498 -13.23 2.40 -0.97
C TYR A 498 -13.09 3.29 -2.20
N SER A 499 -13.28 4.59 -2.02
CA SER A 499 -13.26 5.55 -3.11
C SER A 499 -11.85 6.11 -3.31
N TRP A 500 -11.25 5.77 -4.44
CA TRP A 500 -9.87 6.10 -4.76
C TRP A 500 -9.72 7.08 -5.93
N LEU A 501 -10.69 7.12 -6.85
CA LEU A 501 -10.64 8.00 -8.02
C LEU A 501 -10.76 9.48 -7.64
N SER A 502 -11.67 9.82 -6.72
CA SER A 502 -11.83 11.18 -6.23
C SER A 502 -12.77 11.24 -5.02
N GLU A 503 -12.68 12.31 -4.22
CA GLU A 503 -13.66 12.56 -3.17
C GLU A 503 -15.08 12.82 -3.72
N GLN A 504 -15.21 13.39 -4.92
CA GLN A 504 -16.53 13.58 -5.54
C GLN A 504 -17.22 12.24 -5.80
N ALA A 505 -16.48 11.22 -6.23
CA ALA A 505 -17.02 9.89 -6.45
C ALA A 505 -17.42 9.21 -5.11
N ALA A 506 -16.64 9.43 -4.05
CA ALA A 506 -16.99 9.01 -2.70
C ALA A 506 -18.35 9.58 -2.26
N LEU A 507 -18.55 10.89 -2.45
CA LEU A 507 -19.80 11.57 -2.09
C LEU A 507 -20.99 11.07 -2.92
N GLN A 508 -20.76 10.70 -4.18
CA GLN A 508 -21.80 10.07 -5.00
C GLN A 508 -22.19 8.69 -4.45
N CYS A 509 -21.22 7.86 -4.07
CA CYS A 509 -21.49 6.57 -3.44
C CYS A 509 -22.28 6.74 -2.13
N ALA A 510 -21.87 7.68 -1.28
CA ALA A 510 -22.55 7.99 -0.02
C ALA A 510 -24.01 8.45 -0.25
N LYS A 511 -24.25 9.32 -1.25
CA LYS A 511 -25.61 9.76 -1.64
C LYS A 511 -26.48 8.60 -2.12
N GLN A 512 -25.88 7.56 -2.70
CA GLN A 512 -26.59 6.35 -3.09
C GLN A 512 -26.82 5.36 -1.92
N GLY A 513 -26.38 5.70 -0.70
CA GLY A 513 -26.66 4.94 0.51
C GLY A 513 -25.56 3.97 0.96
N PHE A 514 -24.41 3.96 0.29
CA PHE A 514 -23.26 3.17 0.73
C PHE A 514 -22.54 3.83 1.90
N ASP A 515 -21.91 3.01 2.76
CA ASP A 515 -20.85 3.51 3.64
C ASP A 515 -19.54 3.55 2.84
N VAL A 516 -18.69 4.55 3.10
CA VAL A 516 -17.55 4.88 2.26
C VAL A 516 -16.30 5.12 3.10
N ILE A 517 -15.16 4.66 2.60
CA ILE A 517 -13.82 4.99 3.09
C ILE A 517 -13.11 5.81 2.02
N LEU A 518 -12.56 6.95 2.42
CA LEU A 518 -11.90 7.89 1.52
C LEU A 518 -10.43 7.49 1.34
N GLN A 519 -10.04 7.17 0.11
CA GLN A 519 -8.65 6.88 -0.25
C GLN A 519 -8.26 7.60 -1.57
N PRO A 520 -8.55 8.90 -1.75
CA PRO A 520 -8.30 9.56 -3.03
C PRO A 520 -6.81 9.56 -3.38
N GLY A 521 -6.47 8.99 -4.54
CA GLY A 521 -5.09 8.82 -4.99
C GLY A 521 -4.29 10.10 -5.04
N GLN A 522 -4.96 11.24 -5.27
CA GLN A 522 -4.35 12.57 -5.36
C GLN A 522 -3.78 13.11 -4.05
N PHE A 523 -4.04 12.42 -2.93
CA PHE A 523 -3.63 12.85 -1.58
C PHE A 523 -3.07 11.72 -0.71
N THR A 524 -3.58 10.49 -0.86
CA THR A 524 -3.35 9.43 0.12
C THR A 524 -2.50 8.26 -0.38
N TYR A 525 -2.05 8.28 -1.64
CA TYR A 525 -1.18 7.26 -2.20
C TYR A 525 0.28 7.59 -1.92
N LEU A 526 0.93 6.73 -1.16
CA LEU A 526 2.28 6.88 -0.66
C LEU A 526 3.33 6.38 -1.67
N ASP A 527 2.93 5.69 -2.73
CA ASP A 527 3.79 5.33 -3.86
C ASP A 527 4.04 6.51 -4.83
N MET A 528 3.25 7.59 -4.72
CA MET A 528 3.47 8.81 -5.49
C MET A 528 4.79 9.49 -5.10
N VAL A 529 5.46 10.09 -6.08
CA VAL A 529 6.64 10.95 -5.89
C VAL A 529 6.37 12.11 -4.92
N GLN A 530 7.38 12.46 -4.12
CA GLN A 530 7.27 13.44 -3.02
C GLN A 530 7.74 14.86 -3.38
N ASP A 531 8.39 15.01 -4.53
CA ASP A 531 8.80 16.29 -5.08
C ASP A 531 8.84 16.20 -6.60
N TYR A 532 8.99 17.35 -7.25
CA TYR A 532 9.08 17.48 -8.70
C TYR A 532 10.49 17.21 -9.26
N ALA A 533 11.47 16.97 -8.38
CA ALA A 533 12.81 16.58 -8.80
C ALA A 533 12.79 15.23 -9.53
N PRO A 534 13.42 15.10 -10.72
CA PRO A 534 13.40 13.84 -11.49
C PRO A 534 14.08 12.68 -10.76
N GLU A 535 14.89 12.96 -9.74
CA GLU A 535 15.53 11.98 -8.86
C GLU A 535 14.58 11.31 -7.86
N GLU A 536 13.38 11.88 -7.62
CA GLU A 536 12.44 11.34 -6.67
C GLU A 536 11.94 9.94 -7.08
N PRO A 537 12.00 8.95 -6.19
CA PRO A 537 11.40 7.65 -6.45
C PRO A 537 9.87 7.72 -6.29
N GLY A 538 9.18 6.83 -7.00
CA GLY A 538 7.72 6.73 -6.96
C GLY A 538 7.10 6.82 -8.34
N THR A 539 5.78 6.84 -8.38
CA THR A 539 4.93 7.05 -9.56
C THR A 539 4.31 8.45 -9.52
N ASP A 540 3.67 8.91 -10.60
CA ASP A 540 3.06 10.24 -10.66
C ASP A 540 1.68 10.26 -11.35
N TRP A 541 1.06 9.11 -11.55
CA TRP A 541 -0.19 9.01 -12.31
C TRP A 541 -1.36 9.75 -11.63
N ALA A 542 -1.37 9.81 -10.28
CA ALA A 542 -2.32 10.62 -9.51
C ALA A 542 -1.82 12.06 -9.25
N GLY A 543 -0.59 12.35 -9.69
CA GLY A 543 0.14 13.60 -9.49
C GLY A 543 1.26 13.50 -8.46
N VAL A 544 2.06 14.57 -8.37
CA VAL A 544 3.08 14.72 -7.33
C VAL A 544 2.40 15.03 -5.99
N ILE A 545 2.79 14.30 -4.93
CA ILE A 545 2.25 14.46 -3.58
C ILE A 545 3.37 14.84 -2.61
N PRO A 546 3.76 16.13 -2.57
CA PRO A 546 4.63 16.64 -1.53
C PRO A 546 3.95 16.57 -0.17
N LEU A 547 4.76 16.65 0.89
CA LEU A 547 4.27 16.63 2.27
C LEU A 547 3.16 17.65 2.53
N GLU A 548 3.29 18.86 1.99
CA GLU A 548 2.29 19.91 2.14
C GLU A 548 0.95 19.52 1.50
N ARG A 549 0.96 18.84 0.35
CA ARG A 549 -0.27 18.38 -0.31
C ARG A 549 -0.98 17.30 0.51
N ALA A 550 -0.22 16.32 1.02
CA ALA A 550 -0.75 15.31 1.93
C ALA A 550 -1.34 15.95 3.21
N TYR A 551 -0.64 16.94 3.79
CA TYR A 551 -1.13 17.64 4.97
C TYR A 551 -2.36 18.51 4.72
N ARG A 552 -2.44 19.17 3.57
CA ARG A 552 -3.55 20.07 3.24
C ARG A 552 -4.80 19.32 2.79
N TYR A 553 -4.73 18.00 2.63
CA TYR A 553 -5.92 17.19 2.40
C TYR A 553 -6.88 17.35 3.58
N GLU A 554 -8.02 17.96 3.31
CA GLU A 554 -9.12 18.15 4.26
C GLU A 554 -10.31 17.33 3.75
N PRO A 555 -10.54 16.14 4.34
CA PRO A 555 -11.64 15.30 3.92
C PRO A 555 -12.98 16.03 4.15
N LEU A 556 -13.83 16.00 3.14
CA LEU A 556 -15.17 16.57 3.12
C LEU A 556 -15.15 18.10 3.24
N ALA A 557 -14.14 18.76 2.68
CA ALA A 557 -13.98 20.21 2.75
C ALA A 557 -15.20 20.99 2.24
N GLU A 558 -15.88 20.45 1.22
CA GLU A 558 -17.04 21.05 0.56
C GLU A 558 -18.38 20.72 1.24
N LEU A 559 -18.41 19.85 2.25
CA LEU A 559 -19.63 19.54 3.01
C LEU A 559 -19.72 20.42 4.26
N ALA A 560 -20.93 20.87 4.61
CA ALA A 560 -21.20 21.47 5.91
C ALA A 560 -20.98 20.45 7.04
N ASP A 561 -20.55 20.90 8.22
CA ASP A 561 -20.22 20.02 9.35
C ASP A 561 -21.42 19.21 9.87
N ASP A 562 -22.65 19.70 9.66
CA ASP A 562 -23.90 19.06 10.04
C ASP A 562 -24.54 18.22 8.91
N ASP A 563 -23.88 18.09 7.75
CA ASP A 563 -24.41 17.33 6.62
C ASP A 563 -24.55 15.83 6.99
N PRO A 564 -25.74 15.22 6.82
CA PRO A 564 -25.97 13.82 7.18
C PRO A 564 -25.13 12.83 6.37
N LEU A 565 -24.62 13.20 5.18
CA LEU A 565 -23.72 12.36 4.39
C LEU A 565 -22.43 12.04 5.13
N ARG A 566 -21.98 12.90 6.06
CA ARG A 566 -20.79 12.64 6.88
C ARG A 566 -20.92 11.33 7.68
N LYS A 567 -22.14 10.92 8.05
CA LYS A 567 -22.39 9.65 8.77
C LYS A 567 -22.14 8.40 7.92
N ARG A 568 -22.09 8.54 6.59
CA ARG A 568 -21.73 7.46 5.66
C ARG A 568 -20.23 7.34 5.46
N ILE A 569 -19.46 8.35 5.88
CA ILE A 569 -18.01 8.36 5.74
C ILE A 569 -17.41 7.75 7.00
N LEU A 570 -16.95 6.50 6.89
CA LEU A 570 -16.37 5.79 8.03
C LEU A 570 -15.01 6.39 8.44
N GLY A 571 -14.26 6.90 7.45
CA GLY A 571 -12.99 7.57 7.65
C GLY A 571 -12.10 7.57 6.42
N ILE A 572 -10.79 7.60 6.65
CA ILE A 572 -9.78 7.74 5.60
C ILE A 572 -8.79 6.57 5.60
N GLN A 573 -8.20 6.31 4.43
CA GLN A 573 -7.11 5.38 4.26
C GLN A 573 -5.98 6.01 3.43
N CYS A 574 -4.75 5.63 3.75
CA CYS A 574 -3.59 5.80 2.88
C CYS A 574 -3.11 4.44 2.36
N ALA A 575 -2.45 4.41 1.21
CA ALA A 575 -2.02 3.17 0.58
C ALA A 575 -0.59 3.26 0.09
N LEU A 576 0.17 2.18 0.25
CA LEU A 576 1.44 1.99 -0.42
C LEU A 576 1.32 0.82 -1.40
N TRP A 577 1.23 1.14 -2.68
CA TRP A 577 1.41 0.19 -3.78
C TRP A 577 2.90 -0.07 -4.01
N SER A 578 3.23 -1.30 -4.39
CA SER A 578 4.60 -1.80 -4.26
C SER A 578 5.28 -2.13 -5.59
N GLU A 579 4.82 -1.62 -6.73
CA GLU A 579 5.47 -1.84 -8.04
C GLU A 579 6.95 -1.42 -8.02
N ARG A 580 7.26 -0.29 -7.36
CA ARG A 580 8.61 0.30 -7.26
C ARG A 580 9.24 0.23 -5.86
N VAL A 581 8.60 -0.49 -4.94
CA VAL A 581 9.00 -0.60 -3.53
C VAL A 581 9.28 -2.06 -3.21
N ASN A 582 10.56 -2.43 -3.10
CA ASN A 582 10.98 -3.84 -2.97
C ASN A 582 11.91 -4.10 -1.77
N ASN A 583 12.07 -3.12 -0.88
CA ASN A 583 12.87 -3.23 0.33
C ASN A 583 12.40 -2.22 1.40
N THR A 584 12.73 -2.48 2.66
CA THR A 584 12.34 -1.65 3.80
C THR A 584 12.82 -0.20 3.71
N SER A 585 14.05 0.05 3.24
CA SER A 585 14.57 1.42 3.14
C SER A 585 13.74 2.29 2.17
N ARG A 586 13.38 1.73 1.01
CA ARG A 586 12.49 2.41 0.05
C ARG A 586 11.08 2.56 0.63
N MET A 587 10.56 1.55 1.31
CA MET A 587 9.25 1.61 1.97
C MET A 587 9.19 2.76 2.98
N ASP A 588 10.16 2.86 3.88
CA ASP A 588 10.26 3.95 4.85
C ASP A 588 10.31 5.32 4.17
N TYR A 589 11.12 5.45 3.11
CA TYR A 589 11.25 6.69 2.36
C TYR A 589 9.91 7.14 1.77
N MET A 590 9.15 6.21 1.19
CA MET A 590 7.87 6.51 0.54
C MET A 590 6.75 6.80 1.57
N ILE A 591 6.75 6.10 2.70
CA ILE A 591 5.76 6.26 3.78
C ILE A 591 5.99 7.56 4.56
N TYR A 592 7.24 7.84 4.95
CA TYR A 592 7.56 8.93 5.86
C TYR A 592 8.19 10.13 5.16
N PRO A 593 7.75 11.36 5.48
CA PRO A 593 6.90 11.72 6.62
C PRO A 593 5.39 11.80 6.32
N ARG A 594 4.93 11.55 5.09
CA ARG A 594 3.53 11.78 4.68
C ARG A 594 2.50 10.98 5.49
N LEU A 595 2.84 9.78 5.96
CA LEU A 595 1.99 9.00 6.87
C LEU A 595 1.56 9.81 8.10
N THR A 596 2.46 10.62 8.65
CA THR A 596 2.18 11.43 9.86
C THR A 596 1.18 12.56 9.56
N ALA A 597 1.20 13.13 8.35
CA ALA A 597 0.23 14.11 7.90
C ALA A 597 -1.16 13.49 7.70
N LEU A 598 -1.20 12.27 7.14
CA LEU A 598 -2.44 11.53 6.93
C LEU A 598 -3.02 11.00 8.25
N ALA A 599 -2.17 10.64 9.22
CA ALA A 599 -2.61 10.35 10.58
C ALA A 599 -3.33 11.56 11.21
N GLU A 600 -2.78 12.76 11.03
CA GLU A 600 -3.38 13.99 11.52
C GLU A 600 -4.70 14.32 10.83
N ALA A 601 -4.83 14.05 9.53
CA ALA A 601 -6.10 14.17 8.81
C ALA A 601 -7.19 13.21 9.34
N GLY A 602 -6.79 12.03 9.79
CA GLY A 602 -7.69 11.00 10.33
C GLY A 602 -8.10 11.21 11.79
N TRP A 603 -7.31 11.96 12.55
CA TRP A 603 -7.44 12.10 14.00
C TRP A 603 -7.85 13.50 14.44
N THR A 604 -7.18 14.54 13.95
CA THR A 604 -7.26 15.90 14.47
C THR A 604 -8.38 16.67 13.77
N GLU A 605 -9.20 17.36 14.55
CA GLU A 605 -10.27 18.20 14.05
C GLU A 605 -9.72 19.37 13.21
N LYS A 606 -10.42 19.70 12.12
CA LYS A 606 -10.00 20.73 11.15
C LYS A 606 -9.52 22.04 11.81
N PRO A 607 -10.19 22.61 12.83
CA PRO A 607 -9.76 23.86 13.44
C PRO A 607 -8.38 23.80 14.13
N GLN A 608 -7.90 22.61 14.51
CA GLN A 608 -6.61 22.41 15.18
C GLN A 608 -5.47 22.09 14.20
N ARG A 609 -5.77 21.92 12.90
CA ARG A 609 -4.78 21.59 11.87
C ARG A 609 -4.15 22.86 11.30
N HIS A 610 -2.91 23.12 11.67
CA HIS A 610 -2.14 24.26 11.18
C HIS A 610 -0.79 23.82 10.61
N TRP A 611 -0.56 24.11 9.33
CA TRP A 611 0.62 23.65 8.58
C TRP A 611 1.97 23.97 9.24
N LEU A 612 2.18 25.22 9.66
CA LEU A 612 3.45 25.61 10.31
C LEU A 612 3.63 24.96 11.68
N ASN A 613 2.54 24.74 12.42
CA ASN A 613 2.58 24.03 13.70
C ASN A 613 2.90 22.54 13.48
N TYR A 614 2.30 21.90 12.48
CA TYR A 614 2.62 20.54 12.09
C TYR A 614 4.09 20.39 11.71
N LEU A 615 4.63 21.30 10.88
CA LEU A 615 6.04 21.28 10.52
C LEU A 615 6.95 21.40 11.75
N ALA A 616 6.62 22.29 12.70
CA ALA A 616 7.38 22.45 13.94
C ALA A 616 7.36 21.16 14.79
N ARG A 617 6.21 20.50 14.90
CA ARG A 617 6.09 19.20 15.58
C ARG A 617 6.84 18.10 14.84
N LEU A 618 6.71 18.02 13.52
CA LEU A 618 7.44 17.07 12.69
C LEU A 618 8.94 17.22 12.86
N LYS A 619 9.46 18.47 12.83
CA LYS A 619 10.89 18.74 13.02
C LYS A 619 11.41 18.20 14.35
N GLY A 620 10.66 18.40 15.43
CA GLY A 620 11.00 17.85 16.75
C GLY A 620 10.71 16.35 16.89
N HIS A 621 9.92 15.77 16.00
CA HIS A 621 9.59 14.34 15.96
C HIS A 621 10.58 13.50 15.13
N LEU A 622 11.36 14.10 14.23
CA LEU A 622 12.37 13.38 13.44
C LEU A 622 13.34 12.53 14.30
N PRO A 623 13.85 13.00 15.46
CA PRO A 623 14.68 12.18 16.33
C PRO A 623 13.98 10.92 16.87
N PHE A 624 12.65 10.92 16.98
CA PHE A 624 11.88 9.72 17.36
C PHE A 624 11.85 8.70 16.22
N LEU A 625 11.78 9.16 14.96
CA LEU A 625 11.94 8.31 13.77
C LEU A 625 13.38 7.77 13.66
N ASP A 626 14.39 8.60 13.92
CA ASP A 626 15.80 8.19 13.90
C ASP A 626 16.07 7.08 14.93
N LYS A 627 15.50 7.18 16.15
CA LYS A 627 15.59 6.12 17.18
C LYS A 627 14.96 4.79 16.76
N GLN A 628 14.02 4.82 15.83
CA GLN A 628 13.35 3.64 15.28
C GLN A 628 14.02 3.10 14.02
N ASP A 629 15.14 3.71 13.60
CA ASP A 629 15.83 3.37 12.35
C ASP A 629 14.87 3.44 11.14
N ILE A 630 14.15 4.56 11.04
CA ILE A 630 13.21 4.84 9.94
C ILE A 630 13.94 5.68 8.90
N HIS A 631 14.10 5.14 7.68
CA HIS A 631 14.74 5.87 6.58
C HIS A 631 13.76 6.82 5.86
N TYR A 632 13.23 7.80 6.58
CA TYR A 632 12.28 8.78 6.04
C TYR A 632 12.92 9.72 5.00
N ARG A 633 12.10 10.28 4.11
CA ARG A 633 12.54 11.39 3.25
C ARG A 633 12.78 12.64 4.10
N ALA A 634 14.04 13.05 4.23
CA ALA A 634 14.43 14.23 5.01
C ALA A 634 13.69 15.49 4.54
N PRO A 635 12.84 16.13 5.37
CA PRO A 635 12.05 17.29 4.93
C PRO A 635 12.90 18.55 4.77
N TRP A 636 13.95 18.69 5.58
CA TRP A 636 14.91 19.77 5.52
C TRP A 636 16.30 19.19 5.23
N LYS A 637 17.02 19.76 4.27
CA LYS A 637 18.42 19.41 4.01
C LYS A 637 19.25 19.86 5.21
N ALA A 638 20.07 18.95 5.73
CA ALA A 638 21.01 19.21 6.83
C ALA A 638 22.11 20.19 6.43
#